data_AF-A0A3N9MLZ0-F1
#
_entry.id   AF-A0A3N9MLZ0-F1
#
_cell.length_a   1.000
_cell.length_b   1.000
_cell.length_c   1.000
_cell.angle_alpha   90.00
_cell.angle_beta   90.00
_cell.angle_gamma   90.00
#
_symmetry.space_group_name_H-M   'P 1'
#
loop_
_entity.id
_entity.type
_entity.pdbx_description
1 polymer ?
#
loop_
_entity_poly.entity_id
_entity_poly.type
_entity_poly.pdbx_seq_one_letter_code
_entity_poly.pdbx_strand_id
1 'polypeptide(L)'
;MHNSIAKKFIVCLFEYEFVFLCPIIKVHTQGKVLQRIKKYVRNNILNPRTVKFAVVGLSGVLVNMGLLYILTEYAHLFYMVSSVIAIEVSILTNFFMNDLWTWKDRVKQSWIKRIIKYHSVSFGALIANWIALVILTEWFGVYYMISNLIGICLGMVINFVLNDIWTFRDSGAKDSLNKVYKKHGDVMKSLESGKIKNRMIFKISGEIVFFLVFFFYLWQWVNPELFYNQQKPVFLTGYNFLYSFLLYPGGIVEYISLLLSQYYYYSWLGAAIITITIWILTVSTKETIKQLFGTQQVYYVHFIPAFFLIIMFSDYHFPLSNVIGLLVSILTFNIYIKLKTQNTYKRSGICLLQFFLLYYISCGSALLFAALCVLYELLKNKKILLSLIYLIIAILLPYISSYYFLVTIENSYLYLTPLCENYAPLIVSYSLYLFYIIIILISSMIKLPVKKTSSDTNVTTKNHWYDYMLQIKLHRIMEPVIVIILIILTAYLSFDFKAKLPLYMDNLAWHGRWKDILKVSTNHGFDDILVTFLTNRALYHEGRLSSEMFAYPQKWGAYGLILPRQLAAELPIQRSELFLELGHINEAEHGAYEALSLKENFPRTLQQLALIYILKNEKEAAEKCLNILKRTVLFKKWAEKYWLYIENKQLILTDPVLGKIYTRMPKTDFIVSSKSPSFDLMELLKQNPDNKTAFEYLMAFFLLERQLDSFISHLEYANLMGYHTMPRHYQEAFLIYRLSGGKLTPKLAQIQISVKTIDRFKEFQKIMKTYGGQFRSAAYKLHSTHGDTYWYYLMSKKAVSR
;
A
#
# COMPACT_ATOMS: atom_id res chain seq x y z
N MET A 1 -19.84 -31.36 -8.36
CA MET A 1 -20.80 -30.87 -7.34
C MET A 1 -20.47 -29.46 -6.81
N HIS A 2 -19.73 -28.62 -7.55
CA HIS A 2 -19.20 -27.32 -7.08
C HIS A 2 -19.97 -26.06 -7.52
N ASN A 3 -21.05 -26.18 -8.31
CA ASN A 3 -21.78 -25.00 -8.84
C ASN A 3 -23.06 -24.61 -8.06
N SER A 4 -23.43 -25.36 -7.01
CA SER A 4 -24.66 -25.10 -6.24
C SER A 4 -24.44 -24.22 -5.01
N ILE A 5 -23.23 -24.27 -4.42
CA ILE A 5 -22.89 -23.51 -3.20
C ILE A 5 -22.47 -22.07 -3.53
N ALA A 6 -21.76 -21.85 -4.65
CA ALA A 6 -21.40 -20.50 -5.09
C ALA A 6 -22.62 -19.66 -5.55
N LYS A 7 -23.62 -20.29 -6.18
CA LYS A 7 -24.90 -19.63 -6.50
C LYS A 7 -25.71 -19.29 -5.24
N LYS A 8 -25.71 -20.15 -4.22
CA LYS A 8 -26.38 -19.85 -2.94
C LYS A 8 -25.64 -18.82 -2.10
N PHE A 9 -24.31 -18.74 -2.19
CA PHE A 9 -23.52 -17.70 -1.51
C PHE A 9 -23.65 -16.33 -2.19
N ILE A 10 -23.76 -16.27 -3.52
CA ILE A 10 -23.98 -15.03 -4.29
C ILE A 10 -25.41 -14.50 -4.13
N VAL A 11 -26.41 -15.39 -4.00
CA VAL A 11 -27.79 -14.97 -3.67
C VAL A 11 -27.91 -14.54 -2.20
N CYS A 12 -27.21 -15.19 -1.26
CA CYS A 12 -27.13 -14.71 0.12
C CYS A 12 -26.38 -13.37 0.28
N LEU A 13 -25.34 -13.10 -0.52
CA LEU A 13 -24.61 -11.82 -0.49
C LEU A 13 -25.40 -10.68 -1.12
N PHE A 14 -26.23 -10.94 -2.14
CA PHE A 14 -27.11 -9.92 -2.72
C PHE A 14 -28.40 -9.68 -1.91
N GLU A 15 -28.86 -10.64 -1.09
CA GLU A 15 -30.03 -10.45 -0.22
C GLU A 15 -29.70 -9.80 1.13
N TYR A 16 -28.45 -9.84 1.62
CA TYR A 16 -28.11 -9.31 2.94
C TYR A 16 -27.53 -7.88 2.98
N GLU A 17 -26.99 -7.33 1.88
CA GLU A 17 -26.43 -5.96 1.89
C GLU A 17 -27.41 -4.85 1.45
N PHE A 18 -28.65 -5.18 1.08
CA PHE A 18 -29.69 -4.18 0.82
C PHE A 18 -30.72 -4.01 1.96
N VAL A 19 -30.59 -4.75 3.06
CA VAL A 19 -31.57 -4.75 4.17
C VAL A 19 -31.13 -3.91 5.39
N PHE A 20 -29.86 -3.50 5.50
CA PHE A 20 -29.39 -2.71 6.66
C PHE A 20 -29.46 -1.18 6.51
N LEU A 21 -30.15 -0.66 5.49
CA LEU A 21 -30.43 0.77 5.34
C LEU A 21 -31.94 1.12 5.39
N CYS A 22 -32.80 0.22 5.85
CA CYS A 22 -34.19 0.57 6.12
C CYS A 22 -34.82 -0.31 7.21
N PRO A 23 -34.94 0.22 8.45
CA PRO A 23 -36.26 0.24 9.05
C PRO A 23 -36.50 1.50 9.91
N ILE A 24 -36.73 2.66 9.28
CA ILE A 24 -37.52 3.76 9.89
C ILE A 24 -38.57 4.33 8.91
N ILE A 25 -38.58 4.00 7.62
CA ILE A 25 -39.56 4.56 6.68
C ILE A 25 -40.15 3.47 5.80
N LYS A 26 -40.98 2.62 6.40
CA LYS A 26 -41.95 1.81 5.66
C LYS A 26 -43.34 2.25 6.12
N VAL A 27 -43.96 3.09 5.30
CA VAL A 27 -45.40 3.13 4.94
C VAL A 27 -45.66 4.51 4.29
N HIS A 28 -46.28 4.49 3.10
CA HIS A 28 -46.97 5.60 2.42
C HIS A 28 -46.40 6.40 1.22
N THR A 29 -45.27 6.06 0.59
CA THR A 29 -44.74 6.90 -0.53
C THR A 29 -44.33 6.20 -1.84
N GLN A 30 -44.55 4.88 -2.00
CA GLN A 30 -44.03 4.16 -3.18
C GLN A 30 -44.79 4.39 -4.50
N GLY A 31 -46.06 4.85 -4.49
CA GLY A 31 -46.81 5.09 -5.73
C GLY A 31 -46.41 6.37 -6.50
N LYS A 32 -46.11 7.46 -5.79
CA LYS A 32 -45.90 8.79 -6.39
C LYS A 32 -44.45 9.03 -6.84
N VAL A 33 -43.48 8.39 -6.20
CA VAL A 33 -42.05 8.53 -6.52
C VAL A 33 -41.69 7.74 -7.77
N LEU A 34 -42.19 6.51 -7.92
CA LEU A 34 -41.92 5.69 -9.11
C LEU A 34 -42.54 6.29 -10.38
N GLN A 35 -43.73 6.89 -10.28
CA GLN A 35 -44.34 7.64 -11.39
C GLN A 35 -43.60 8.94 -11.70
N ARG A 36 -43.07 9.64 -10.69
CA ARG A 36 -42.21 10.83 -10.90
C ARG A 36 -40.87 10.46 -11.52
N ILE A 37 -40.26 9.34 -11.13
CA ILE A 37 -39.02 8.84 -11.73
C ILE A 37 -39.28 8.39 -13.17
N LYS A 38 -40.34 7.63 -13.45
CA LYS A 38 -40.72 7.29 -14.85
C LYS A 38 -40.98 8.54 -15.70
N LYS A 39 -41.64 9.57 -15.17
CA LYS A 39 -41.89 10.84 -15.86
C LYS A 39 -40.61 11.68 -16.04
N TYR A 40 -39.68 11.63 -15.09
CA TYR A 40 -38.39 12.33 -15.15
C TYR A 40 -37.39 11.65 -16.09
N VAL A 41 -37.31 10.32 -16.07
CA VAL A 41 -36.51 9.49 -16.99
C VAL A 41 -37.05 9.64 -18.42
N ARG A 42 -38.38 9.59 -18.62
CA ARG A 42 -39.02 9.81 -19.92
C ARG A 42 -38.83 11.22 -20.47
N ASN A 43 -38.74 12.25 -19.61
CA ASN A 43 -38.53 13.64 -20.04
C ASN A 43 -37.05 14.04 -20.18
N ASN A 44 -36.10 13.38 -19.50
CA ASN A 44 -34.68 13.78 -19.50
C ASN A 44 -33.70 12.75 -20.11
N ILE A 45 -33.97 11.45 -20.04
CA ILE A 45 -33.07 10.39 -20.55
C ILE A 45 -33.52 9.89 -21.94
N LEU A 46 -34.83 9.95 -22.23
CA LEU A 46 -35.41 9.77 -23.58
C LEU A 46 -35.66 11.12 -24.28
N ASN A 47 -34.77 12.09 -24.07
CA ASN A 47 -34.79 13.32 -24.85
C ASN A 47 -34.43 12.96 -26.30
N PRO A 48 -35.14 13.45 -27.34
CA PRO A 48 -34.77 13.21 -28.74
C PRO A 48 -33.30 13.52 -29.05
N ARG A 49 -32.62 14.36 -28.25
CA ARG A 49 -31.18 14.63 -28.39
C ARG A 49 -30.29 13.48 -27.92
N THR A 50 -30.65 12.76 -26.87
CA THR A 50 -29.88 11.60 -26.40
C THR A 50 -29.90 10.49 -27.44
N VAL A 51 -31.06 10.28 -28.08
CA VAL A 51 -31.21 9.32 -29.18
C VAL A 51 -30.41 9.77 -30.41
N LYS A 52 -30.51 11.05 -30.81
CA LYS A 52 -29.69 11.59 -31.90
C LYS A 52 -28.20 11.47 -31.63
N PHE A 53 -27.75 11.79 -30.42
CA PHE A 53 -26.35 11.65 -30.02
C PHE A 53 -25.87 10.20 -30.06
N ALA A 54 -26.70 9.25 -29.63
CA ALA A 54 -26.40 7.83 -29.71
C ALA A 54 -26.27 7.35 -31.17
N VAL A 55 -27.18 7.77 -32.05
CA VAL A 55 -27.14 7.47 -33.48
C VAL A 55 -25.88 8.05 -34.14
N VAL A 56 -25.55 9.30 -33.81
CA VAL A 56 -24.30 9.92 -34.28
C VAL A 56 -23.09 9.14 -33.78
N GLY A 57 -23.03 8.82 -32.48
CA GLY A 57 -21.94 8.02 -31.90
C GLY A 57 -21.75 6.67 -32.59
N LEU A 58 -22.85 5.96 -32.90
CA LEU A 58 -22.80 4.69 -33.65
C LEU A 58 -22.29 4.88 -35.08
N SER A 59 -22.70 5.96 -35.77
CA SER A 59 -22.17 6.27 -37.09
C SER A 59 -20.66 6.56 -37.07
N GLY A 60 -20.16 7.21 -36.02
CA GLY A 60 -18.72 7.39 -35.82
C GLY A 60 -17.95 6.07 -35.70
N VAL A 61 -18.51 5.06 -35.03
CA VAL A 61 -17.90 3.72 -34.96
C VAL A 61 -17.76 3.12 -36.36
N LEU A 62 -18.79 3.24 -37.21
CA LEU A 62 -18.74 2.75 -38.59
C LEU A 62 -17.70 3.52 -39.43
N VAL A 63 -17.63 4.85 -39.27
CA VAL A 63 -16.61 5.68 -39.94
C VAL A 63 -15.21 5.27 -39.49
N ASN A 64 -14.99 5.09 -38.18
CA ASN A 64 -13.70 4.67 -37.64
C ASN A 64 -13.27 3.31 -38.19
N MET A 65 -14.14 2.29 -38.07
CA MET A 65 -13.83 0.93 -38.53
C MET A 65 -13.63 0.86 -40.04
N GLY A 66 -14.49 1.54 -40.82
CA GLY A 66 -14.38 1.59 -42.28
C GLY A 66 -13.10 2.29 -42.74
N LEU A 67 -12.75 3.44 -42.14
CA LEU A 67 -11.55 4.17 -42.51
C LEU A 67 -10.28 3.43 -42.08
N LEU A 68 -10.28 2.81 -40.90
CA LEU A 68 -9.17 1.95 -40.46
C LEU A 68 -8.95 0.80 -41.45
N TYR A 69 -10.03 0.12 -41.88
CA TYR A 69 -9.95 -0.97 -42.85
C TYR A 69 -9.43 -0.49 -44.21
N ILE A 70 -9.99 0.60 -44.75
CA ILE A 70 -9.56 1.16 -46.04
C ILE A 70 -8.09 1.58 -46.01
N LEU A 71 -7.67 2.31 -44.98
CA LEU A 71 -6.30 2.80 -44.87
C LEU A 71 -5.28 1.68 -44.66
N THR A 72 -5.66 0.62 -43.94
CA THR A 72 -4.75 -0.49 -43.65
C THR A 72 -4.68 -1.50 -44.80
N GLU A 73 -5.83 -1.90 -45.37
CA GLU A 73 -5.88 -2.95 -46.40
C GLU A 73 -5.68 -2.43 -47.82
N TYR A 74 -6.18 -1.22 -48.14
CA TYR A 74 -6.11 -0.68 -49.50
C TYR A 74 -5.04 0.40 -49.67
N ALA A 75 -4.82 1.24 -48.66
CA ALA A 75 -3.75 2.25 -48.70
C ALA A 75 -2.42 1.76 -48.11
N HIS A 76 -2.39 0.53 -47.58
CA HIS A 76 -1.21 -0.12 -46.98
C HIS A 76 -0.50 0.72 -45.92
N LEU A 77 -1.23 1.61 -45.22
CA LEU A 77 -0.68 2.37 -44.11
C LEU A 77 -0.56 1.46 -42.88
N PHE A 78 0.49 1.69 -42.10
CA PHE A 78 0.70 0.98 -40.84
C PHE A 78 -0.52 1.17 -39.92
N TYR A 79 -1.10 0.07 -39.44
CA TYR A 79 -2.41 0.08 -38.76
C TYR A 79 -2.48 1.04 -37.57
N MET A 80 -1.37 1.28 -36.86
CA MET A 80 -1.32 2.27 -35.77
C MET A 80 -1.56 3.69 -36.30
N VAL A 81 -0.90 4.06 -37.40
CA VAL A 81 -1.11 5.36 -38.06
C VAL A 81 -2.53 5.45 -38.62
N SER A 82 -3.00 4.38 -39.28
CA SER A 82 -4.38 4.27 -39.75
C SER A 82 -5.40 4.46 -38.62
N SER A 83 -5.13 3.91 -37.44
CA SER A 83 -6.02 4.00 -36.27
C SER A 83 -6.10 5.42 -35.71
N VAL A 84 -5.00 6.16 -35.65
CA VAL A 84 -4.98 7.55 -35.19
C VAL A 84 -5.79 8.43 -36.16
N ILE A 85 -5.58 8.26 -37.46
CA ILE A 85 -6.31 9.00 -38.49
C ILE A 85 -7.81 8.68 -38.42
N ALA A 86 -8.17 7.39 -38.31
CA ALA A 86 -9.55 6.95 -38.24
C ALA A 86 -10.30 7.45 -37.00
N ILE A 87 -9.64 7.47 -35.84
CA ILE A 87 -10.20 8.01 -34.59
C ILE A 87 -10.46 9.51 -34.74
N GLU A 88 -9.50 10.28 -35.25
CA GLU A 88 -9.67 11.73 -35.41
C GLU A 88 -10.79 12.07 -36.41
N VAL A 89 -10.84 11.39 -37.55
CA VAL A 89 -11.92 11.57 -38.53
C VAL A 89 -13.28 11.17 -37.94
N SER A 90 -13.35 10.12 -37.13
CA SER A 90 -14.57 9.75 -36.40
C SER A 90 -15.00 10.81 -35.39
N ILE A 91 -14.06 11.44 -34.67
CA ILE A 91 -14.38 12.50 -33.70
C ILE A 91 -14.92 13.74 -34.44
N LEU A 92 -14.28 14.12 -35.54
CA LEU A 92 -14.69 15.25 -36.38
C LEU A 92 -16.07 15.03 -37.00
N THR A 93 -16.32 13.87 -37.59
CA THR A 93 -17.63 13.53 -38.16
C THR A 93 -18.72 13.53 -37.10
N ASN A 94 -18.47 12.95 -35.92
CA ASN A 94 -19.37 13.02 -34.78
C ASN A 94 -19.64 14.45 -34.31
N PHE A 95 -18.62 15.30 -34.28
CA PHE A 95 -18.78 16.72 -33.94
C PHE A 95 -19.70 17.44 -34.92
N PHE A 96 -19.42 17.36 -36.22
CA PHE A 96 -20.19 18.07 -37.24
C PHE A 96 -21.65 17.58 -37.30
N MET A 97 -21.88 16.27 -37.18
CA MET A 97 -23.24 15.74 -37.12
C MET A 97 -23.99 16.20 -35.87
N ASN A 98 -23.33 16.25 -34.71
CA ASN A 98 -23.94 16.76 -33.49
C ASN A 98 -24.22 18.27 -33.56
N ASP A 99 -23.34 19.05 -34.19
CA ASP A 99 -23.51 20.50 -34.40
C ASP A 99 -24.68 20.80 -35.36
N LEU A 100 -24.80 20.02 -36.44
CA LEU A 100 -25.80 20.24 -37.50
C LEU A 100 -27.17 19.59 -37.21
N TRP A 101 -27.23 18.58 -36.33
CA TRP A 101 -28.46 17.80 -36.12
C TRP A 101 -28.91 17.69 -34.66
N THR A 102 -28.01 17.34 -33.74
CA THR A 102 -28.35 17.09 -32.32
C THR A 102 -28.61 18.40 -31.57
N TRP A 103 -27.78 19.42 -31.79
CA TRP A 103 -27.86 20.74 -31.14
C TRP A 103 -27.98 21.89 -32.13
N LYS A 104 -28.57 21.64 -33.30
CA LYS A 104 -28.76 22.63 -34.38
C LYS A 104 -29.43 23.93 -33.93
N ASP A 105 -30.27 23.85 -32.90
CA ASP A 105 -31.02 24.96 -32.33
C ASP A 105 -30.19 25.85 -31.37
N ARG A 106 -28.96 25.45 -31.04
CA ARG A 106 -28.10 26.12 -30.05
C ARG A 106 -26.82 26.72 -30.65
N VAL A 107 -26.72 26.83 -31.98
CA VAL A 107 -25.53 27.31 -32.69
C VAL A 107 -25.45 28.84 -32.69
N LYS A 108 -24.75 29.41 -31.69
CA LYS A 108 -24.49 30.88 -31.59
C LYS A 108 -23.03 31.27 -31.36
N GLN A 109 -22.12 30.31 -31.16
CA GLN A 109 -20.68 30.54 -30.98
C GLN A 109 -19.90 30.25 -32.28
N SER A 110 -18.60 30.57 -32.34
CA SER A 110 -17.73 30.09 -33.43
C SER A 110 -17.57 28.55 -33.35
N TRP A 111 -17.62 27.87 -34.50
CA TRP A 111 -17.48 26.42 -34.60
C TRP A 111 -16.12 25.94 -34.07
N ILE A 112 -15.05 26.74 -34.20
CA ILE A 112 -13.70 26.45 -33.67
C ILE A 112 -13.70 26.36 -32.14
N LYS A 113 -14.47 27.20 -31.44
CA LYS A 113 -14.55 27.09 -29.97
C LYS A 113 -15.33 25.87 -29.52
N ARG A 114 -16.30 25.41 -30.32
CA ARG A 114 -17.08 24.20 -30.02
C ARG A 114 -16.28 22.94 -30.31
N ILE A 115 -15.50 22.90 -31.39
CA ILE A 115 -14.70 21.73 -31.74
C ILE A 115 -13.63 21.45 -30.67
N ILE A 116 -12.97 22.48 -30.15
CA ILE A 116 -11.99 22.34 -29.05
C ILE A 116 -12.67 21.77 -27.80
N LYS A 117 -13.81 22.34 -27.39
CA LYS A 117 -14.58 21.84 -26.24
C LYS A 117 -15.03 20.38 -26.45
N TYR A 118 -15.50 20.06 -27.65
CA TYR A 118 -15.96 18.71 -27.99
C TYR A 118 -14.83 17.68 -27.91
N HIS A 119 -13.62 18.03 -28.35
CA HIS A 119 -12.43 17.19 -28.20
C HIS A 119 -12.08 16.98 -26.73
N SER A 120 -12.08 18.05 -25.92
CA SER A 120 -11.81 17.94 -24.48
C SER A 120 -12.82 17.03 -23.77
N VAL A 121 -14.11 17.14 -24.12
CA VAL A 121 -15.15 16.27 -23.55
C VAL A 121 -14.98 14.83 -24.00
N SER A 122 -14.70 14.60 -25.28
CA SER A 122 -14.52 13.25 -25.84
C SER A 122 -13.31 12.54 -25.23
N PHE A 123 -12.20 13.27 -25.03
CA PHE A 123 -11.01 12.76 -24.36
C PHE A 123 -11.28 12.42 -22.88
N GLY A 124 -12.00 13.29 -22.15
CA GLY A 124 -12.40 13.00 -20.77
C GLY A 124 -13.30 11.77 -20.64
N ALA A 125 -14.20 11.55 -21.60
CA ALA A 125 -15.05 10.36 -21.65
C ALA A 125 -14.25 9.08 -21.95
N LEU A 126 -13.22 9.16 -22.80
CA LEU A 126 -12.31 8.05 -23.07
C LEU A 126 -11.55 7.62 -21.80
N ILE A 127 -11.04 8.57 -21.04
CA ILE A 127 -10.37 8.31 -19.75
C ILE A 127 -11.33 7.65 -18.77
N ALA A 128 -12.56 8.18 -18.65
CA ALA A 128 -13.57 7.61 -17.77
C ALA A 128 -13.94 6.16 -18.15
N ASN A 129 -14.02 5.85 -19.45
CA ASN A 129 -14.19 4.47 -19.94
C ASN A 129 -13.03 3.57 -19.48
N TRP A 130 -11.79 3.98 -19.74
CA TRP A 130 -10.60 3.20 -19.36
C TRP A 130 -10.51 2.93 -17.85
N ILE A 131 -10.82 3.93 -17.03
CA ILE A 131 -10.87 3.78 -15.56
C ILE A 131 -11.94 2.77 -15.14
N ALA A 132 -13.15 2.86 -15.72
CA ALA A 132 -14.22 1.93 -15.41
C ALA A 132 -13.83 0.49 -15.79
N LEU A 133 -13.18 0.30 -16.95
CA LEU A 133 -12.64 -0.99 -17.37
C LEU A 133 -11.66 -1.56 -16.33
N VAL A 134 -10.66 -0.76 -15.93
CA VAL A 134 -9.63 -1.21 -14.98
C VAL A 134 -10.25 -1.54 -13.62
N ILE A 135 -11.08 -0.65 -13.08
CA ILE A 135 -11.72 -0.86 -11.77
C ILE A 135 -12.59 -2.12 -11.80
N LEU A 136 -13.46 -2.27 -12.80
CA LEU A 136 -14.36 -3.43 -12.87
C LEU A 136 -13.59 -4.74 -13.05
N THR A 137 -12.52 -4.73 -13.84
CA THR A 137 -11.74 -5.94 -14.14
C THR A 137 -10.82 -6.34 -12.99
N GLU A 138 -10.01 -5.41 -12.52
CA GLU A 138 -8.98 -5.68 -11.51
C GLU A 138 -9.55 -5.72 -10.09
N TRP A 139 -10.54 -4.87 -9.77
CA TRP A 139 -11.04 -4.74 -8.39
C TRP A 139 -12.29 -5.57 -8.13
N PHE A 140 -13.18 -5.68 -9.12
CA PHE A 140 -14.42 -6.44 -8.97
C PHE A 140 -14.38 -7.82 -9.65
N GLY A 141 -13.27 -8.17 -10.31
CA GLY A 141 -13.12 -9.44 -11.02
C GLY A 141 -14.12 -9.61 -12.17
N VAL A 142 -14.72 -8.52 -12.66
CA VAL A 142 -15.69 -8.55 -13.76
C VAL A 142 -14.93 -8.84 -15.04
N TYR A 143 -15.46 -9.76 -15.85
CA TYR A 143 -14.86 -10.11 -17.13
C TYR A 143 -14.61 -8.87 -17.99
N TYR A 144 -13.37 -8.69 -18.46
CA TYR A 144 -12.90 -7.43 -19.05
C TYR A 144 -13.74 -6.91 -20.22
N MET A 145 -14.38 -7.79 -21.01
CA MET A 145 -15.28 -7.35 -22.10
C MET A 145 -16.56 -6.72 -21.55
N ILE A 146 -17.10 -7.24 -20.44
CA ILE A 146 -18.28 -6.67 -19.76
C ILE A 146 -17.87 -5.35 -19.10
N SER A 147 -16.71 -5.32 -18.44
CA SER A 147 -16.12 -4.11 -17.89
C SER A 147 -15.96 -3.01 -18.94
N ASN A 148 -15.45 -3.36 -20.13
CA ASN A 148 -15.29 -2.45 -21.25
C ASN A 148 -16.64 -1.94 -21.77
N LEU A 149 -17.65 -2.83 -21.88
CA LEU A 149 -19.00 -2.43 -22.32
C LEU A 149 -19.63 -1.42 -21.34
N ILE A 150 -19.49 -1.67 -20.03
CA ILE A 150 -19.97 -0.75 -18.98
C ILE A 150 -19.21 0.57 -19.04
N GLY A 151 -17.90 0.53 -19.23
CA GLY A 151 -17.06 1.72 -19.40
C GLY A 151 -17.46 2.56 -20.62
N ILE A 152 -17.76 1.93 -21.76
CA ILE A 152 -18.24 2.61 -22.97
C ILE A 152 -19.59 3.28 -22.69
N CYS A 153 -20.52 2.60 -22.01
CA CYS A 153 -21.82 3.18 -21.64
C CYS A 153 -21.65 4.39 -20.71
N LEU A 154 -20.79 4.28 -19.70
CA LEU A 154 -20.48 5.36 -18.77
C LEU A 154 -19.84 6.55 -19.49
N GLY A 155 -18.83 6.29 -20.32
CA GLY A 155 -18.17 7.29 -21.15
C GLY A 155 -19.15 8.01 -22.06
N MET A 156 -20.06 7.29 -22.72
CA MET A 156 -21.11 7.86 -23.56
C MET A 156 -22.04 8.80 -22.79
N VAL A 157 -22.47 8.42 -21.58
CA VAL A 157 -23.33 9.27 -20.73
C VAL A 157 -22.58 10.55 -20.33
N ILE A 158 -21.33 10.42 -19.88
CA ILE A 158 -20.48 11.57 -19.52
C ILE A 158 -20.29 12.48 -20.74
N ASN A 159 -19.98 11.90 -21.90
CA ASN A 159 -19.76 12.62 -23.15
C ASN A 159 -21.01 13.40 -23.57
N PHE A 160 -22.20 12.76 -23.52
CA PHE A 160 -23.47 13.41 -23.81
C PHE A 160 -23.77 14.56 -22.84
N VAL A 161 -23.69 14.31 -21.54
CA VAL A 161 -24.04 15.30 -20.51
C VAL A 161 -23.15 16.52 -20.62
N LEU A 162 -21.83 16.32 -20.72
CA LEU A 162 -20.87 17.43 -20.83
C LEU A 162 -21.07 18.21 -22.14
N ASN A 163 -21.36 17.54 -23.26
CA ASN A 163 -21.67 18.24 -24.50
C ASN A 163 -22.97 19.03 -24.43
N ASP A 164 -24.02 18.53 -23.79
CA ASP A 164 -25.30 19.24 -23.66
C ASP A 164 -25.18 20.49 -22.78
N ILE A 165 -24.41 20.42 -21.70
CA ILE A 165 -24.32 21.50 -20.71
C ILE A 165 -23.17 22.50 -20.97
N TRP A 166 -22.10 22.09 -21.64
CA TRP A 166 -20.88 22.89 -21.80
C TRP A 166 -20.54 23.22 -23.25
N THR A 167 -20.53 22.22 -24.13
CA THR A 167 -20.17 22.40 -25.55
C THR A 167 -21.27 23.12 -26.32
N PHE A 168 -22.52 22.65 -26.18
CA PHE A 168 -23.72 23.13 -26.89
C PHE A 168 -24.73 23.75 -25.93
N ARG A 169 -24.23 24.61 -25.04
CA ARG A 169 -25.03 25.26 -24.02
C ARG A 169 -26.08 26.21 -24.62
N ASP A 170 -27.32 26.15 -24.12
CA ASP A 170 -28.41 27.03 -24.54
C ASP A 170 -28.25 28.46 -24.02
N SER A 171 -28.03 29.41 -24.93
CA SER A 171 -27.92 30.83 -24.63
C SER A 171 -29.28 31.54 -24.49
N GLY A 172 -30.37 30.96 -25.03
CA GLY A 172 -31.69 31.59 -25.13
C GLY A 172 -32.46 31.60 -23.81
N ALA A 173 -32.28 30.57 -22.97
CA ALA A 173 -32.89 30.50 -21.64
C ALA A 173 -32.49 31.67 -20.72
N LYS A 174 -31.30 32.26 -20.94
CA LYS A 174 -30.74 33.39 -20.20
C LYS A 174 -31.54 34.69 -20.43
N ASP A 175 -32.05 34.90 -21.64
CA ASP A 175 -32.79 36.11 -22.02
C ASP A 175 -34.26 36.05 -21.57
N SER A 176 -34.88 34.86 -21.62
CA SER A 176 -36.24 34.63 -21.11
C SER A 176 -36.31 34.68 -19.59
N LEU A 177 -35.33 34.10 -18.87
CA LEU A 177 -35.23 34.21 -17.41
C LEU A 177 -34.94 35.65 -16.97
N ASN A 178 -34.14 36.40 -17.72
CA ASN A 178 -33.92 37.82 -17.45
C ASN A 178 -35.17 38.67 -17.64
N LYS A 179 -35.99 38.40 -18.67
CA LYS A 179 -37.28 39.08 -18.85
C LYS A 179 -38.24 38.79 -17.69
N VAL A 180 -38.25 37.56 -17.15
CA VAL A 180 -39.07 37.19 -15.98
C VAL A 180 -38.52 37.80 -14.69
N TYR A 181 -37.20 37.80 -14.49
CA TYR A 181 -36.53 38.45 -13.34
C TYR A 181 -36.78 39.95 -13.31
N LYS A 182 -36.78 40.61 -14.47
CA LYS A 182 -37.07 42.04 -14.60
C LYS A 182 -38.56 42.37 -14.32
N LYS A 183 -39.46 41.39 -14.50
CA LYS A 183 -40.91 41.55 -14.28
C LYS A 183 -41.32 41.25 -12.82
N HIS A 184 -40.60 40.41 -12.08
CA HIS A 184 -40.97 39.95 -10.72
C HIS A 184 -39.83 40.10 -9.69
N GLY A 185 -38.89 41.02 -9.93
CA GLY A 185 -37.65 41.17 -9.16
C GLY A 185 -37.85 41.47 -7.66
N ASP A 186 -38.93 42.15 -7.29
CA ASP A 186 -39.18 42.53 -5.89
C ASP A 186 -39.80 41.38 -5.06
N VAL A 187 -40.59 40.51 -5.70
CA VAL A 187 -41.14 39.32 -5.04
C VAL A 187 -40.06 38.27 -4.76
N MET A 188 -39.09 38.10 -5.69
CA MET A 188 -37.95 37.19 -5.48
C MET A 188 -36.95 37.70 -4.44
N LYS A 189 -36.70 39.02 -4.35
CA LYS A 189 -35.88 39.59 -3.27
C LYS A 189 -36.49 39.36 -1.88
N SER A 190 -37.83 39.34 -1.77
CA SER A 190 -38.51 39.00 -0.51
C SER A 190 -38.43 37.51 -0.14
N LEU A 191 -38.30 36.62 -1.12
CA LEU A 191 -38.10 35.18 -0.92
C LEU A 191 -36.64 34.82 -0.62
N GLU A 192 -35.66 35.60 -1.07
CA GLU A 192 -34.25 35.43 -0.72
C GLU A 192 -33.91 36.01 0.67
N SER A 193 -34.58 37.07 1.11
CA SER A 193 -34.38 37.65 2.45
C SER A 193 -35.12 36.88 3.57
N GLY A 194 -36.13 36.09 3.22
CA GLY A 194 -36.93 35.30 4.15
C GLY A 194 -36.71 33.79 4.03
N LYS A 195 -35.86 33.24 4.91
CA LYS A 195 -35.80 31.80 5.27
C LYS A 195 -35.46 30.80 4.14
N ILE A 196 -34.16 30.61 3.88
CA ILE A 196 -33.60 29.26 3.62
C ILE A 196 -32.47 28.99 4.61
N LYS A 197 -32.86 28.88 5.89
CA LYS A 197 -32.20 28.02 6.88
C LYS A 197 -32.84 26.64 6.74
N ASN A 198 -32.33 25.78 5.85
CA ASN A 198 -32.54 24.33 5.75
C ASN A 198 -32.05 23.86 4.36
N ARG A 199 -31.29 22.79 4.15
CA ARG A 199 -31.06 21.59 4.97
C ARG A 199 -29.62 21.11 4.78
N MET A 200 -29.10 20.65 5.89
CA MET A 200 -28.00 19.74 6.14
C MET A 200 -28.17 18.43 5.33
N ILE A 201 -28.14 18.48 3.99
CA ILE A 201 -27.87 17.31 3.16
C ILE A 201 -26.36 17.24 3.09
N PHE A 202 -25.77 16.17 3.65
CA PHE A 202 -24.34 15.89 3.68
C PHE A 202 -23.65 16.37 2.39
N LYS A 203 -23.03 17.55 2.46
CA LYS A 203 -22.07 18.01 1.46
C LYS A 203 -20.81 17.21 1.75
N ILE A 204 -20.70 16.02 1.18
CA ILE A 204 -19.44 15.31 1.16
C ILE A 204 -18.49 16.20 0.34
N SER A 205 -17.57 16.89 1.01
CA SER A 205 -16.52 17.66 0.33
C SER A 205 -15.60 16.69 -0.41
N GLY A 206 -15.05 17.10 -1.56
CA GLY A 206 -14.08 16.28 -2.30
C GLY A 206 -12.91 15.81 -1.41
N GLU A 207 -12.56 16.61 -0.40
CA GLU A 207 -11.60 16.26 0.66
C GLU A 207 -12.00 15.00 1.45
N ILE A 208 -13.27 14.86 1.87
CA ILE A 208 -13.71 13.67 2.61
C ILE A 208 -13.60 12.44 1.71
N VAL A 209 -14.02 12.54 0.45
CA VAL A 209 -13.89 11.43 -0.51
C VAL A 209 -12.43 11.07 -0.72
N PHE A 210 -11.56 12.07 -0.90
CA PHE A 210 -10.12 11.87 -1.05
C PHE A 210 -9.52 11.09 0.11
N PHE A 211 -9.76 11.52 1.35
CA PHE A 211 -9.19 10.87 2.53
C PHE A 211 -9.82 9.51 2.82
N LEU A 212 -11.08 9.27 2.43
CA LEU A 212 -11.67 7.93 2.46
C LEU A 212 -10.98 6.99 1.47
N VAL A 213 -10.80 7.41 0.21
CA VAL A 213 -10.09 6.60 -0.79
C VAL A 213 -8.64 6.37 -0.38
N PHE A 214 -7.97 7.40 0.14
CA PHE A 214 -6.61 7.30 0.65
C PHE A 214 -6.50 6.34 1.84
N PHE A 215 -7.46 6.38 2.77
CA PHE A 215 -7.55 5.43 3.87
C PHE A 215 -7.67 3.98 3.38
N PHE A 216 -8.58 3.71 2.44
CA PHE A 216 -8.76 2.36 1.88
C PHE A 216 -7.52 1.89 1.11
N TYR A 217 -6.86 2.79 0.38
CA TYR A 217 -5.58 2.50 -0.26
C TYR A 217 -4.53 2.11 0.77
N LEU A 218 -4.31 2.91 1.82
CA LEU A 218 -3.35 2.57 2.85
C LEU A 218 -3.69 1.22 3.50
N TRP A 219 -4.95 1.03 3.90
CA TRP A 219 -5.37 -0.19 4.60
C TRP A 219 -5.19 -1.45 3.75
N GLN A 220 -5.68 -1.47 2.51
CA GLN A 220 -5.69 -2.68 1.68
C GLN A 220 -4.39 -2.88 0.89
N TRP A 221 -3.78 -1.81 0.40
CA TRP A 221 -2.62 -1.88 -0.48
C TRP A 221 -1.29 -1.65 0.22
N VAL A 222 -1.16 -0.63 1.07
CA VAL A 222 0.09 -0.42 1.81
C VAL A 222 0.18 -1.39 2.99
N ASN A 223 -0.93 -1.68 3.65
CA ASN A 223 -1.02 -2.54 4.84
C ASN A 223 -0.08 -2.08 5.97
N PRO A 224 -0.49 -1.10 6.81
CA PRO A 224 0.39 -0.47 7.78
C PRO A 224 1.01 -1.38 8.83
N GLU A 225 0.46 -2.57 9.03
CA GLU A 225 1.06 -3.65 9.83
C GLU A 225 2.50 -3.98 9.40
N LEU A 226 2.82 -3.81 8.13
CA LEU A 226 4.17 -4.02 7.61
C LEU A 226 5.16 -2.95 8.09
N PHE A 227 4.71 -1.70 8.31
CA PHE A 227 5.55 -0.68 8.97
C PHE A 227 5.89 -1.09 10.40
N TYR A 228 4.97 -1.75 11.12
CA TYR A 228 5.23 -2.21 12.48
C TYR A 228 6.40 -3.22 12.51
N ASN A 229 6.39 -4.18 11.58
CA ASN A 229 7.45 -5.19 11.51
C ASN A 229 8.77 -4.63 11.00
N GLN A 230 8.74 -3.69 10.05
CA GLN A 230 9.94 -3.12 9.46
C GLN A 230 10.61 -2.08 10.36
N GLN A 231 9.83 -1.14 10.90
CA GLN A 231 10.35 -0.05 11.74
C GLN A 231 10.60 -0.49 13.18
N LYS A 232 9.97 -1.61 13.61
CA LYS A 232 10.11 -2.19 14.95
C LYS A 232 9.93 -1.15 16.06
N PRO A 233 8.82 -0.39 16.07
CA PRO A 233 8.67 0.74 16.99
C PRO A 233 8.56 0.23 18.43
N VAL A 234 9.42 0.75 19.32
CA VAL A 234 9.42 0.39 20.75
C VAL A 234 8.79 1.52 21.54
N PHE A 235 7.78 1.19 22.36
CA PHE A 235 7.17 2.14 23.28
C PHE A 235 6.87 1.46 24.63
N LEU A 236 7.45 2.02 25.69
CA LEU A 236 7.25 1.55 27.06
C LEU A 236 6.49 2.60 27.87
N THR A 237 5.50 2.15 28.64
CA THR A 237 4.80 3.02 29.59
C THR A 237 5.69 3.29 30.81
N GLY A 238 5.80 4.55 31.20
CA GLY A 238 6.52 4.96 32.42
C GLY A 238 7.31 6.27 32.26
N TYR A 239 7.59 6.90 33.40
CA TYR A 239 8.31 8.18 33.45
C TYR A 239 9.73 8.09 32.89
N ASN A 240 10.47 7.02 33.21
CA ASN A 240 11.86 6.88 32.75
C ASN A 240 11.97 6.85 31.22
N PHE A 241 11.01 6.18 30.56
CA PHE A 241 10.97 6.14 29.10
C PHE A 241 10.61 7.52 28.54
N LEU A 242 9.62 8.24 29.09
CA LEU A 242 9.33 9.61 28.66
C LEU A 242 10.53 10.55 28.87
N TYR A 243 11.19 10.45 30.03
CA TYR A 243 12.30 11.32 30.40
C TYR A 243 13.46 11.21 29.41
N SER A 244 13.77 10.02 28.88
CA SER A 244 14.85 9.87 27.89
C SER A 244 14.62 10.69 26.62
N PHE A 245 13.36 10.91 26.22
CA PHE A 245 13.02 11.76 25.06
C PHE A 245 12.97 13.26 25.38
N LEU A 246 12.93 13.66 26.65
CA LEU A 246 12.99 15.07 27.04
C LEU A 246 14.43 15.60 27.08
N LEU A 247 15.43 14.72 27.00
CA LEU A 247 16.84 15.06 27.11
C LEU A 247 17.45 15.64 25.84
N TYR A 248 16.80 15.58 24.68
CA TYR A 248 17.36 16.06 23.41
C TYR A 248 16.29 16.70 22.51
N PRO A 249 16.69 17.63 21.61
CA PRO A 249 15.76 18.27 20.68
C PRO A 249 15.17 17.25 19.69
N GLY A 250 13.87 17.32 19.47
CA GLY A 250 13.13 16.38 18.60
C GLY A 250 12.48 15.22 19.34
N GLY A 251 12.91 14.92 20.58
CA GLY A 251 12.44 13.73 21.28
C GLY A 251 10.93 13.74 21.58
N ILE A 252 10.28 14.90 21.72
CA ILE A 252 8.82 14.98 21.88
C ILE A 252 8.08 14.43 20.66
N VAL A 253 8.48 14.85 19.44
CA VAL A 253 7.88 14.36 18.20
C VAL A 253 8.16 12.87 18.03
N GLU A 254 9.36 12.42 18.36
CA GLU A 254 9.72 11.00 18.31
C GLU A 254 8.89 10.17 19.29
N TYR A 255 8.74 10.61 20.54
CA TYR A 255 7.91 9.94 21.56
C TYR A 255 6.46 9.79 21.10
N ILE A 256 5.85 10.87 20.59
CA ILE A 256 4.47 10.84 20.06
C ILE A 256 4.39 9.90 18.84
N SER A 257 5.37 9.96 17.96
CA SER A 257 5.44 9.07 16.79
C SER A 257 5.51 7.61 17.22
N LEU A 258 6.39 7.24 18.16
CA LEU A 258 6.54 5.87 18.64
C LEU A 258 5.28 5.34 19.32
N LEU A 259 4.58 6.18 20.09
CA LEU A 259 3.29 5.86 20.69
C LEU A 259 2.23 5.54 19.62
N LEU A 260 2.13 6.39 18.60
CA LEU A 260 1.17 6.20 17.50
C LEU A 260 1.52 4.98 16.63
N SER A 261 2.80 4.79 16.32
CA SER A 261 3.31 3.67 15.53
C SER A 261 3.08 2.31 16.19
N GLN A 262 2.83 2.24 17.52
CA GLN A 262 2.41 0.98 18.14
C GLN A 262 1.16 0.42 17.49
N TYR A 263 0.20 1.27 17.16
CA TYR A 263 -1.09 0.86 16.60
C TYR A 263 -1.03 0.43 15.14
N TYR A 264 0.13 0.55 14.49
CA TYR A 264 0.35 -0.02 13.16
C TYR A 264 0.17 -1.54 13.16
N TYR A 265 0.36 -2.19 14.32
CA TYR A 265 0.02 -3.60 14.53
C TYR A 265 -1.39 -3.96 14.02
N TYR A 266 -2.36 -3.04 14.14
CA TYR A 266 -3.67 -3.19 13.51
C TYR A 266 -3.71 -2.37 12.21
N SER A 267 -3.67 -3.07 11.07
CA SER A 267 -3.59 -2.45 9.74
C SER A 267 -4.60 -1.31 9.49
N TRP A 268 -5.88 -1.49 9.84
CA TRP A 268 -6.91 -0.46 9.68
C TRP A 268 -6.67 0.77 10.58
N LEU A 269 -6.17 0.56 11.80
CA LEU A 269 -5.95 1.64 12.77
C LEU A 269 -4.70 2.44 12.39
N GLY A 270 -3.62 1.76 11.95
CA GLY A 270 -2.46 2.41 11.38
C GLY A 270 -2.81 3.24 10.14
N ALA A 271 -3.67 2.73 9.26
CA ALA A 271 -4.14 3.47 8.09
C ALA A 271 -4.92 4.74 8.50
N ALA A 272 -5.75 4.65 9.54
CA ALA A 272 -6.48 5.80 10.09
C ALA A 272 -5.52 6.86 10.65
N ILE A 273 -4.51 6.46 11.43
CA ILE A 273 -3.51 7.37 12.02
C ILE A 273 -2.76 8.13 10.93
N ILE A 274 -2.22 7.43 9.93
CA ILE A 274 -1.49 8.06 8.82
C ILE A 274 -2.41 9.00 8.04
N THR A 275 -3.63 8.55 7.72
CA THR A 275 -4.64 9.36 6.99
C THR A 275 -4.98 10.64 7.74
N ILE A 276 -5.24 10.55 9.06
CA ILE A 276 -5.60 11.71 9.89
C ILE A 276 -4.43 12.70 9.94
N THR A 277 -3.19 12.23 10.16
CA THR A 277 -2.01 13.09 10.20
C THR A 277 -1.83 13.84 8.88
N ILE A 278 -1.95 13.15 7.74
CA ILE A 278 -1.84 13.77 6.40
C ILE A 278 -3.01 14.71 6.13
N TRP A 279 -4.22 14.39 6.61
CA TRP A 279 -5.37 15.26 6.48
C TRP A 279 -5.17 16.58 7.23
N ILE A 280 -4.70 16.52 8.48
CA ILE A 280 -4.39 17.72 9.26
C ILE A 280 -3.29 18.55 8.57
N LEU A 281 -2.26 17.89 8.02
CA LEU A 281 -1.22 18.58 7.25
C LEU A 281 -1.83 19.28 6.04
N THR A 282 -2.66 18.59 5.26
CA THR A 282 -3.31 19.11 4.05
C THR A 282 -4.21 20.31 4.35
N VAL A 283 -4.97 20.26 5.45
CA VAL A 283 -5.78 21.39 5.95
C VAL A 283 -4.88 22.55 6.37
N SER A 284 -3.76 22.26 7.03
CA SER A 284 -2.79 23.28 7.44
C SER A 284 -2.14 23.96 6.23
N THR A 285 -1.74 23.19 5.21
CA THR A 285 -1.24 23.70 3.93
C THR A 285 -2.28 24.58 3.24
N LYS A 286 -3.55 24.17 3.24
CA LYS A 286 -4.65 24.96 2.68
C LYS A 286 -4.76 26.32 3.35
N GLU A 287 -4.64 26.37 4.68
CA GLU A 287 -4.64 27.64 5.41
C GLU A 287 -3.40 28.49 5.15
N THR A 288 -2.23 27.90 4.93
CA THR A 288 -1.03 28.63 4.50
C THR A 288 -1.26 29.31 3.15
N ILE A 289 -1.77 28.56 2.17
CA ILE A 289 -2.04 29.09 0.82
C ILE A 289 -3.11 30.19 0.87
N LYS A 290 -4.20 30.00 1.63
CA LYS A 290 -5.24 31.02 1.81
C LYS A 290 -4.68 32.32 2.38
N GLN A 291 -3.75 32.26 3.32
CA GLN A 291 -3.13 33.45 3.91
C GLN A 291 -2.16 34.15 2.93
N LEU A 292 -1.49 33.39 2.06
CA LEU A 292 -0.53 33.93 1.08
C LEU A 292 -1.18 34.51 -0.19
N PHE A 293 -2.27 33.89 -0.67
CA PHE A 293 -2.93 34.20 -1.95
C PHE A 293 -4.38 34.70 -1.84
N GLY A 294 -4.98 34.65 -0.65
CA GLY A 294 -6.39 34.96 -0.43
C GLY A 294 -7.34 33.78 -0.71
N THR A 295 -8.61 33.92 -0.33
CA THR A 295 -9.61 32.83 -0.31
C THR A 295 -10.10 32.38 -1.69
N GLN A 296 -9.93 33.20 -2.73
CA GLN A 296 -10.53 32.95 -4.06
C GLN A 296 -9.68 32.06 -4.99
N GLN A 297 -8.43 31.76 -4.65
CA GLN A 297 -7.48 31.07 -5.56
C GLN A 297 -6.98 29.70 -5.04
N VAL A 298 -7.57 29.17 -3.96
CA VAL A 298 -7.11 27.90 -3.38
C VAL A 298 -7.77 26.73 -4.09
N TYR A 299 -7.31 26.42 -5.29
CA TYR A 299 -7.76 25.25 -6.03
C TYR A 299 -6.62 24.23 -6.14
N TYR A 300 -6.80 23.08 -5.46
CA TYR A 300 -6.06 21.82 -5.59
C TYR A 300 -4.58 21.76 -5.19
N VAL A 301 -3.86 22.89 -5.18
CA VAL A 301 -2.41 22.92 -4.86
C VAL A 301 -2.12 22.37 -3.45
N HIS A 302 -3.04 22.54 -2.50
CA HIS A 302 -2.89 22.05 -1.12
C HIS A 302 -2.85 20.51 -0.99
N PHE A 303 -3.28 19.75 -2.00
CA PHE A 303 -3.17 18.28 -1.99
C PHE A 303 -1.80 17.76 -2.42
N ILE A 304 -0.94 18.60 -3.03
CA ILE A 304 0.37 18.17 -3.54
C ILE A 304 1.24 17.50 -2.46
N PRO A 305 1.36 18.03 -1.23
CA PRO A 305 2.08 17.35 -0.15
C PRO A 305 1.51 15.96 0.18
N ALA A 306 0.19 15.78 0.12
CA ALA A 306 -0.43 14.48 0.37
C ALA A 306 -0.02 13.46 -0.69
N PHE A 307 0.07 13.86 -1.97
CA PHE A 307 0.58 12.98 -3.04
C PHE A 307 2.04 12.59 -2.85
N PHE A 308 2.91 13.52 -2.46
CA PHE A 308 4.29 13.19 -2.13
C PHE A 308 4.37 12.21 -0.96
N LEU A 309 3.55 12.40 0.07
CA LEU A 309 3.51 11.47 1.20
C LEU A 309 2.98 10.09 0.82
N ILE A 310 2.01 9.97 -0.10
CA ILE A 310 1.57 8.67 -0.66
C ILE A 310 2.78 7.91 -1.23
N ILE A 311 3.62 8.59 -2.01
CA ILE A 311 4.81 7.98 -2.60
C ILE A 311 5.84 7.65 -1.52
N MET A 312 6.03 8.51 -0.51
CA MET A 312 6.99 8.23 0.57
C MET A 312 6.59 7.03 1.42
N PHE A 313 5.30 6.87 1.72
CA PHE A 313 4.78 5.69 2.41
C PHE A 313 4.79 4.40 1.56
N SER A 314 5.27 4.45 0.30
CA SER A 314 5.62 3.21 -0.42
C SER A 314 6.91 2.58 0.10
N ASP A 315 7.78 3.37 0.74
CA ASP A 315 8.96 2.88 1.45
C ASP A 315 8.59 2.54 2.91
N TYR A 316 8.66 1.26 3.27
CA TYR A 316 8.32 0.79 4.62
C TYR A 316 9.28 1.30 5.71
N HIS A 317 10.40 1.93 5.35
CA HIS A 317 11.31 2.58 6.28
C HIS A 317 10.87 4.00 6.66
N PHE A 318 10.00 4.64 5.87
CA PHE A 318 9.64 6.04 6.07
C PHE A 318 8.87 6.25 7.39
N PRO A 319 9.43 6.98 8.38
CA PRO A 319 8.85 7.07 9.71
C PRO A 319 7.78 8.16 9.80
N LEU A 320 6.80 7.92 10.67
CA LEU A 320 5.74 8.90 10.96
C LEU A 320 6.28 10.19 11.58
N SER A 321 7.40 10.11 12.31
CA SER A 321 8.03 11.24 13.01
C SER A 321 8.38 12.40 12.07
N ASN A 322 8.83 12.10 10.84
CA ASN A 322 9.12 13.11 9.81
C ASN A 322 7.86 13.87 9.38
N VAL A 323 6.72 13.18 9.26
CA VAL A 323 5.44 13.79 8.90
C VAL A 323 4.92 14.66 10.04
N ILE A 324 5.05 14.20 11.29
CA ILE A 324 4.66 14.98 12.47
C ILE A 324 5.55 16.22 12.61
N GLY A 325 6.87 16.09 12.42
CA GLY A 325 7.81 17.21 12.43
C GLY A 325 7.43 18.28 11.40
N LEU A 326 7.19 17.87 10.15
CA LEU A 326 6.70 18.75 9.09
C LEU A 326 5.37 19.43 9.49
N LEU A 327 4.41 18.65 9.99
CA LEU A 327 3.09 19.15 10.40
C LEU A 327 3.19 20.26 11.46
N VAL A 328 3.98 20.04 12.53
CA VAL A 328 4.14 21.04 13.60
C VAL A 328 4.82 22.30 13.08
N SER A 329 5.79 22.18 12.16
CA SER A 329 6.42 23.35 11.52
C SER A 329 5.44 24.18 10.69
N ILE A 330 4.58 23.54 9.89
CA ILE A 330 3.56 24.24 9.09
C ILE A 330 2.47 24.86 9.97
N LEU A 331 2.04 24.16 11.03
CA LEU A 331 1.09 24.71 12.00
C LEU A 331 1.65 25.96 12.70
N THR A 332 2.91 25.91 13.13
CA THR A 332 3.57 27.04 13.79
C THR A 332 3.73 28.23 12.84
N PHE A 333 4.07 27.97 11.57
CA PHE A 333 4.14 29.01 10.53
C PHE A 333 2.78 29.67 10.29
N ASN A 334 1.69 28.90 10.26
CA ASN A 334 0.34 29.43 10.14
C ASN A 334 -0.06 30.32 11.33
N ILE A 335 0.40 29.99 12.54
CA ILE A 335 0.20 30.85 13.71
C ILE A 335 0.99 32.15 13.54
N TYR A 336 2.25 32.07 13.07
CA TYR A 336 3.10 33.23 12.85
C TYR A 336 2.54 34.24 11.84
N ILE A 337 2.05 33.78 10.68
CA ILE A 337 1.50 34.67 9.64
C ILE A 337 0.24 35.39 10.14
N LYS A 338 -0.59 34.73 10.97
CA LYS A 338 -1.80 35.33 11.53
C LYS A 338 -1.53 36.49 12.51
N LEU A 339 -0.29 36.65 12.99
CA LEU A 339 0.08 37.75 13.88
C LEU A 339 -0.05 39.10 13.14
N LYS A 340 -1.00 39.93 13.57
CA LYS A 340 -1.27 41.27 13.02
C LYS A 340 -0.38 42.39 13.58
N THR A 341 0.59 42.06 14.42
CA THR A 341 1.41 43.05 15.12
C THR A 341 2.34 43.79 14.16
N GLN A 342 2.19 45.11 14.05
CA GLN A 342 3.06 45.96 13.22
C GLN A 342 4.42 46.25 13.89
N ASN A 343 4.50 46.16 15.22
CA ASN A 343 5.73 46.36 15.99
C ASN A 343 6.76 45.26 15.70
N THR A 344 7.88 45.64 15.08
CA THR A 344 8.95 44.73 14.66
C THR A 344 9.60 43.99 15.83
N TYR A 345 9.78 44.62 16.99
CA TYR A 345 10.40 43.98 18.16
C TYR A 345 9.51 42.88 18.74
N LYS A 346 8.20 43.17 18.91
CA LYS A 346 7.23 42.18 19.38
C LYS A 346 7.11 41.01 18.39
N ARG A 347 7.09 41.31 17.09
CA ARG A 347 7.03 40.28 16.03
C ARG A 347 8.29 39.40 16.02
N SER A 348 9.46 40.00 16.20
CA SER A 348 10.73 39.28 16.32
C SER A 348 10.74 38.37 17.55
N GLY A 349 10.41 38.91 18.73
CA GLY A 349 10.40 38.14 19.98
C GLY A 349 9.48 36.92 19.93
N ILE A 350 8.28 37.05 19.33
CA ILE A 350 7.36 35.92 19.15
C ILE A 350 7.95 34.88 18.18
N CYS A 351 8.55 35.31 17.06
CA CYS A 351 9.15 34.39 16.09
C CYS A 351 10.29 33.59 16.72
N LEU A 352 11.16 34.25 17.49
CA LEU A 352 12.29 33.61 18.16
C LEU A 352 11.79 32.62 19.20
N LEU A 353 10.85 33.02 20.06
CA LEU A 353 10.24 32.12 21.04
C LEU A 353 9.64 30.88 20.37
N GLN A 354 8.89 31.07 19.28
CA GLN A 354 8.33 29.97 18.50
C GLN A 354 9.42 29.07 17.92
N PHE A 355 10.50 29.64 17.36
CA PHE A 355 11.59 28.86 16.80
C PHE A 355 12.33 28.04 17.86
N PHE A 356 12.66 28.62 19.02
CA PHE A 356 13.30 27.91 20.12
C PHE A 356 12.44 26.74 20.63
N LEU A 357 11.16 26.97 20.87
CA LEU A 357 10.22 25.92 21.30
C LEU A 357 10.07 24.84 20.23
N LEU A 358 9.90 25.24 18.97
CA LEU A 358 9.74 24.32 17.85
C LEU A 358 11.00 23.49 17.60
N TYR A 359 12.18 24.09 17.74
CA TYR A 359 13.46 23.39 17.62
C TYR A 359 13.63 22.34 18.71
N TYR A 360 13.27 22.65 19.95
CA TYR A 360 13.26 21.65 21.02
C TYR A 360 12.25 20.52 20.73
N ILE A 361 11.07 20.82 20.18
CA ILE A 361 10.04 19.81 19.89
C ILE A 361 10.38 18.95 18.67
N SER A 362 10.92 19.53 17.59
CA SER A 362 10.99 18.92 16.25
C SER A 362 12.38 18.96 15.58
N CYS A 363 13.40 19.46 16.28
CA CYS A 363 14.79 19.52 15.81
C CYS A 363 14.93 20.09 14.39
N GLY A 364 15.52 19.34 13.46
CA GLY A 364 15.79 19.76 12.08
C GLY A 364 14.55 20.18 11.30
N SER A 365 13.40 19.57 11.57
CA SER A 365 12.13 19.99 10.96
C SER A 365 11.75 21.45 11.27
N ALA A 366 12.23 22.02 12.37
CA ALA A 366 12.01 23.43 12.72
C ALA A 366 12.72 24.41 11.77
N LEU A 367 13.76 23.97 11.06
CA LEU A 367 14.48 24.80 10.08
C LEU A 367 13.60 25.19 8.91
N LEU A 368 12.63 24.33 8.53
CA LEU A 368 11.64 24.71 7.53
C LEU A 368 10.84 25.93 8.00
N PHE A 369 10.36 25.94 9.25
CA PHE A 369 9.66 27.10 9.80
C PHE A 369 10.52 28.37 9.73
N ALA A 370 11.79 28.29 10.16
CA ALA A 370 12.70 29.43 10.09
C ALA A 370 12.89 29.93 8.65
N ALA A 371 13.11 29.02 7.69
CA ALA A 371 13.25 29.36 6.28
C ALA A 371 11.98 30.04 5.72
N LEU A 372 10.80 29.52 6.05
CA LEU A 372 9.52 30.12 5.63
C LEU A 372 9.32 31.51 6.24
N CYS A 373 9.69 31.72 7.50
CA CYS A 373 9.65 33.04 8.16
C CYS A 373 10.62 34.04 7.52
N VAL A 374 11.86 33.63 7.23
CA VAL A 374 12.86 34.44 6.50
C VAL A 374 12.30 34.89 5.15
N LEU A 375 11.79 33.95 4.35
CA LEU A 375 11.25 34.24 3.01
C LEU A 375 10.01 35.13 3.09
N TYR A 376 9.12 34.88 4.04
CA TYR A 376 7.91 35.68 4.22
C TYR A 376 8.23 37.13 4.59
N GLU A 377 9.11 37.35 5.58
CA GLU A 377 9.49 38.70 5.99
C GLU A 377 10.27 39.45 4.91
N LEU A 378 11.14 38.75 4.17
CA LEU A 378 11.92 39.33 3.08
C LEU A 378 11.05 39.72 1.89
N LEU A 379 10.18 38.81 1.43
CA LEU A 379 9.46 38.97 0.15
C LEU A 379 8.13 39.70 0.29
N LYS A 380 7.38 39.49 1.39
CA LYS A 380 6.06 40.11 1.60
C LYS A 380 6.14 41.38 2.42
N ASN A 381 6.86 41.35 3.54
CA ASN A 381 6.96 42.51 4.44
C ASN A 381 8.15 43.42 4.12
N LYS A 382 9.08 42.99 3.25
CA LYS A 382 10.31 43.72 2.87
C LYS A 382 11.20 44.09 4.07
N LYS A 383 11.19 43.27 5.13
CA LYS A 383 11.99 43.49 6.36
C LYS A 383 13.30 42.71 6.30
N ILE A 384 14.30 43.30 5.64
CA ILE A 384 15.61 42.65 5.40
C ILE A 384 16.35 42.34 6.71
N LEU A 385 16.45 43.32 7.63
CA LEU A 385 17.17 43.13 8.90
C LEU A 385 16.58 41.98 9.74
N LEU A 386 15.24 41.89 9.79
CA LEU A 386 14.55 40.82 10.52
C LEU A 386 14.83 39.45 9.92
N SER A 387 14.88 39.38 8.59
CA SER A 387 15.19 38.16 7.84
C SER A 387 16.63 37.69 8.10
N LEU A 388 17.59 38.63 8.18
CA LEU A 388 18.98 38.33 8.53
C LEU A 388 19.10 37.79 9.96
N ILE A 389 18.39 38.39 10.92
CA ILE A 389 18.37 37.93 12.32
C ILE A 389 17.88 36.47 12.39
N TYR A 390 16.77 36.15 11.73
CA TYR A 390 16.23 34.79 11.72
C TYR A 390 17.17 33.80 11.05
N LEU A 391 17.83 34.20 9.94
CA LEU A 391 18.79 33.35 9.25
C LEU A 391 20.01 33.02 10.14
N ILE A 392 20.57 34.03 10.80
CA ILE A 392 21.71 33.85 11.72
C ILE A 392 21.31 32.89 12.85
N ILE A 393 20.14 33.07 13.44
CA ILE A 393 19.66 32.22 14.53
C ILE A 393 19.36 30.79 14.05
N ALA A 394 18.84 30.63 12.83
CA ALA A 394 18.62 29.30 12.23
C ALA A 394 19.93 28.52 12.01
N ILE A 395 21.06 29.19 11.85
CA ILE A 395 22.39 28.58 11.75
C ILE A 395 23.00 28.38 13.15
N LEU A 396 22.95 29.39 14.02
CA LEU A 396 23.60 29.31 15.32
C LEU A 396 22.90 28.36 16.29
N LEU A 397 21.57 28.32 16.32
CA LEU A 397 20.84 27.52 17.30
C LEU A 397 21.13 26.01 17.18
N PRO A 398 21.07 25.38 15.99
CA PRO A 398 21.44 23.97 15.85
C PRO A 398 22.92 23.68 16.12
N TYR A 399 23.81 24.64 15.86
CA TYR A 399 25.23 24.50 16.16
C TYR A 399 25.51 24.56 17.67
N ILE A 400 24.83 25.44 18.40
CA ILE A 400 24.96 25.51 19.86
C ILE A 400 24.31 24.28 20.52
N SER A 401 23.17 23.83 19.98
CA SER A 401 22.47 22.65 20.49
C SER A 401 23.29 21.37 20.33
N SER A 402 24.06 21.20 19.25
CA SER A 402 24.93 20.03 19.06
C SER A 402 25.97 19.92 20.18
N TYR A 403 26.50 21.05 20.65
CA TYR A 403 27.44 21.07 21.78
C TYR A 403 26.74 20.77 23.11
N TYR A 404 25.59 21.39 23.40
CA TYR A 404 24.91 21.25 24.69
C TYR A 404 24.28 19.86 24.88
N PHE A 405 23.67 19.32 23.83
CA PHE A 405 22.98 18.03 23.87
C PHE A 405 23.86 16.84 23.46
N LEU A 406 25.15 17.09 23.15
CA LEU A 406 26.11 16.07 22.70
C LEU A 406 25.62 15.28 21.47
N VAL A 407 24.91 15.95 20.57
CA VAL A 407 24.40 15.39 19.31
C VAL A 407 25.36 15.78 18.19
N THR A 408 25.51 14.94 17.16
CA THR A 408 26.34 15.29 15.99
C THR A 408 25.80 16.55 15.30
N ILE A 409 26.71 17.33 14.69
CA ILE A 409 26.34 18.54 13.95
C ILE A 409 25.35 18.19 12.83
N GLU A 410 25.53 17.07 12.14
CA GLU A 410 24.60 16.65 11.10
C GLU A 410 23.18 16.43 11.64
N ASN A 411 23.04 15.67 12.73
CA ASN A 411 21.74 15.37 13.32
C ASN A 411 21.08 16.62 13.92
N SER A 412 21.85 17.57 14.47
CA SER A 412 21.24 18.79 15.01
C SER A 412 20.52 19.64 13.94
N TYR A 413 20.89 19.48 12.66
CA TYR A 413 20.25 20.13 11.53
C TYR A 413 19.26 19.23 10.77
N LEU A 414 19.56 17.95 10.59
CA LEU A 414 18.80 17.07 9.68
C LEU A 414 17.88 16.08 10.39
N TYR A 415 18.03 15.87 11.70
CA TYR A 415 17.21 14.91 12.43
C TYR A 415 15.72 15.27 12.35
N LEU A 416 14.86 14.25 12.22
CA LEU A 416 13.42 14.36 11.92
C LEU A 416 13.10 15.04 10.56
N THR A 417 14.03 14.99 9.62
CA THR A 417 13.77 15.33 8.23
C THR A 417 14.05 14.11 7.35
N PRO A 418 13.38 13.96 6.21
CA PRO A 418 13.64 12.85 5.30
C PRO A 418 15.04 12.90 4.65
N LEU A 419 15.84 13.94 4.93
CA LEU A 419 17.19 14.14 4.44
C LEU A 419 18.24 13.36 5.24
N CYS A 420 17.90 12.94 6.47
CA CYS A 420 18.85 12.27 7.37
C CYS A 420 19.17 10.83 6.93
N GLU A 421 18.15 10.06 6.52
CA GLU A 421 18.30 8.62 6.23
C GLU A 421 18.11 8.29 4.74
N ASN A 422 18.02 9.29 3.86
CA ASN A 422 17.92 9.12 2.40
C ASN A 422 16.80 8.15 1.93
N TYR A 423 15.56 8.35 2.39
CA TYR A 423 14.42 7.52 1.98
C TYR A 423 14.14 7.60 0.47
N ALA A 424 13.74 6.47 -0.13
CA ALA A 424 13.43 6.38 -1.54
C ALA A 424 11.94 6.68 -1.81
N PRO A 425 11.58 7.42 -2.89
CA PRO A 425 12.47 8.10 -3.82
C PRO A 425 12.99 9.43 -3.26
N LEU A 426 14.31 9.60 -3.26
CA LEU A 426 15.01 10.76 -2.69
C LEU A 426 14.48 12.11 -3.23
N ILE A 427 14.16 12.18 -4.52
CA ILE A 427 13.64 13.38 -5.19
C ILE A 427 12.32 13.83 -4.58
N VAL A 428 11.47 12.89 -4.16
CA VAL A 428 10.16 13.19 -3.57
C VAL A 428 10.32 13.79 -2.18
N SER A 429 11.27 13.27 -1.39
CA SER A 429 11.65 13.83 -0.07
C SER A 429 12.01 15.31 -0.16
N TYR A 430 12.89 15.68 -1.10
CA TYR A 430 13.26 17.09 -1.31
C TYR A 430 12.08 17.93 -1.82
N SER A 431 11.30 17.37 -2.76
CA SER A 431 10.17 18.07 -3.37
C SER A 431 9.10 18.46 -2.36
N LEU A 432 8.89 17.64 -1.31
CA LEU A 432 7.93 17.93 -0.25
C LEU A 432 8.28 19.21 0.54
N TYR A 433 9.55 19.44 0.84
CA TYR A 433 10.01 20.63 1.57
C TYR A 433 10.12 21.84 0.62
N LEU A 434 10.64 21.63 -0.60
CA LEU A 434 10.76 22.66 -1.63
C LEU A 434 9.41 23.25 -2.03
N PHE A 435 8.34 22.44 -2.02
CA PHE A 435 6.98 22.90 -2.30
C PHE A 435 6.58 24.14 -1.47
N TYR A 436 6.87 24.14 -0.17
CA TYR A 436 6.52 25.27 0.70
C TYR A 436 7.35 26.53 0.41
N ILE A 437 8.63 26.35 0.07
CA ILE A 437 9.52 27.45 -0.35
C ILE A 437 8.99 28.07 -1.67
N ILE A 438 8.68 27.22 -2.66
CA ILE A 438 8.17 27.64 -3.96
C ILE A 438 6.84 28.39 -3.84
N ILE A 439 5.93 27.94 -2.97
CA ILE A 439 4.65 28.63 -2.74
C ILE A 439 4.86 30.07 -2.26
N ILE A 440 5.81 30.31 -1.34
CA ILE A 440 6.10 31.67 -0.89
C ILE A 440 6.71 32.51 -2.03
N LEU A 441 7.63 31.94 -2.82
CA LEU A 441 8.21 32.61 -3.98
C LEU A 441 7.15 33.00 -5.01
N ILE A 442 6.26 32.08 -5.40
CA ILE A 442 5.16 32.37 -6.33
C ILE A 442 4.24 33.45 -5.75
N SER A 443 3.99 33.41 -4.44
CA SER A 443 3.13 34.40 -3.80
C SER A 443 3.68 35.83 -3.89
N SER A 444 5.00 36.02 -3.95
CA SER A 444 5.61 37.35 -4.08
C SER A 444 5.56 37.88 -5.52
N MET A 445 5.57 36.99 -6.52
CA MET A 445 5.49 37.34 -7.94
C MET A 445 4.07 37.74 -8.36
N ILE A 446 3.04 37.11 -7.77
CA ILE A 446 1.65 37.41 -8.09
C ILE A 446 1.20 38.67 -7.30
N LYS A 447 1.19 39.83 -7.98
CA LYS A 447 0.56 41.05 -7.45
C LYS A 447 -0.95 40.89 -7.46
N LEU A 448 -1.53 40.56 -6.31
CA LEU A 448 -2.97 40.53 -6.16
C LEU A 448 -3.53 41.96 -6.26
N PRO A 449 -4.56 42.21 -7.08
CA PRO A 449 -5.23 43.50 -7.08
C PRO A 449 -5.89 43.70 -5.71
N VAL A 450 -5.34 44.63 -4.94
CA VAL A 450 -6.00 45.15 -3.73
C VAL A 450 -7.32 45.75 -4.19
N LYS A 451 -8.43 45.12 -3.80
CA LYS A 451 -9.77 45.64 -4.07
C LYS A 451 -9.91 46.96 -3.29
N LYS A 452 -9.55 48.09 -3.90
CA LYS A 452 -9.98 49.40 -3.44
C LYS A 452 -11.50 49.39 -3.53
N THR A 453 -12.15 49.52 -2.39
CA THR A 453 -13.56 49.87 -2.29
C THR A 453 -13.73 51.28 -2.83
N SER A 454 -13.76 51.44 -4.15
CA SER A 454 -14.27 52.63 -4.82
C SER A 454 -15.67 52.29 -5.34
N SER A 455 -16.64 52.91 -4.70
CA SER A 455 -18.06 52.91 -4.98
C SER A 455 -18.37 53.64 -6.29
N ASP A 456 -17.99 53.08 -7.42
CA ASP A 456 -18.52 53.50 -8.71
C ASP A 456 -18.69 52.28 -9.62
N THR A 457 -19.94 51.85 -9.78
CA THR A 457 -20.30 50.81 -10.74
C THR A 457 -21.55 51.23 -11.51
N ASN A 458 -21.37 52.15 -12.45
CA ASN A 458 -22.12 52.09 -13.70
C ASN A 458 -21.38 51.17 -14.66
N VAL A 459 -21.43 49.87 -14.39
CA VAL A 459 -21.03 48.84 -15.36
C VAL A 459 -22.20 47.90 -15.56
N THR A 460 -22.68 47.91 -16.80
CA THR A 460 -23.74 47.08 -17.37
C THR A 460 -23.68 45.63 -16.89
N THR A 461 -24.66 45.24 -16.07
CA THR A 461 -24.82 43.92 -15.46
C THR A 461 -25.27 42.87 -16.47
N LYS A 462 -24.34 42.41 -17.32
CA LYS A 462 -24.53 41.23 -18.17
C LYS A 462 -24.32 39.94 -17.35
N ASN A 463 -25.35 39.50 -16.64
CA ASN A 463 -25.65 38.11 -16.28
C ASN A 463 -24.47 37.12 -16.03
N HIS A 464 -23.48 37.53 -15.24
CA HIS A 464 -22.30 36.72 -14.89
C HIS A 464 -22.58 35.66 -13.82
N TRP A 465 -23.58 35.87 -12.97
CA TRP A 465 -23.83 35.02 -11.80
C TRP A 465 -24.29 33.60 -12.16
N TYR A 466 -25.04 33.42 -13.26
CA TYR A 466 -25.52 32.11 -13.70
C TYR A 466 -24.41 31.26 -14.35
N ASP A 467 -23.47 31.89 -15.07
CA ASP A 467 -22.27 31.23 -15.62
C ASP A 467 -21.33 30.81 -14.49
N TYR A 468 -21.19 31.67 -13.49
CA TYR A 468 -20.43 31.41 -12.28
C TYR A 468 -21.04 30.26 -11.46
N MET A 469 -22.37 30.23 -11.31
CA MET A 469 -23.07 29.18 -10.54
C MET A 469 -23.07 27.82 -11.23
N LEU A 470 -23.09 27.77 -12.57
CA LEU A 470 -22.96 26.53 -13.35
C LEU A 470 -21.52 25.99 -13.36
N GLN A 471 -20.51 26.87 -13.47
CA GLN A 471 -19.10 26.51 -13.30
C GLN A 471 -18.81 25.98 -11.89
N ILE A 472 -19.39 26.58 -10.84
CA ILE A 472 -19.29 26.08 -9.46
C ILE A 472 -19.90 24.68 -9.30
N LYS A 473 -21.00 24.35 -10.00
CA LYS A 473 -21.62 23.01 -9.93
C LYS A 473 -20.80 21.94 -10.66
N LEU A 474 -20.25 22.26 -11.83
CA LEU A 474 -19.40 21.34 -12.61
C LEU A 474 -18.05 21.07 -11.93
N HIS A 475 -17.42 22.10 -11.39
CA HIS A 475 -16.16 22.00 -10.66
C HIS A 475 -16.27 21.08 -9.43
N ARG A 476 -17.39 21.14 -8.70
CA ARG A 476 -17.66 20.31 -7.52
C ARG A 476 -17.80 18.81 -7.81
N ILE A 477 -18.12 18.41 -9.05
CA ILE A 477 -18.25 17.00 -9.43
C ILE A 477 -16.96 16.48 -10.06
N MET A 478 -16.26 17.31 -10.85
CA MET A 478 -15.00 16.93 -11.50
C MET A 478 -13.82 16.84 -10.52
N GLU A 479 -13.85 17.63 -9.45
CA GLU A 479 -12.83 17.67 -8.39
C GLU A 479 -12.52 16.29 -7.78
N PRO A 480 -13.48 15.58 -7.15
CA PRO A 480 -13.19 14.27 -6.56
C PRO A 480 -12.73 13.27 -7.61
N VAL A 481 -13.27 13.33 -8.83
CA VAL A 481 -12.89 12.39 -9.91
C VAL A 481 -11.44 12.56 -10.32
N ILE A 482 -10.98 13.79 -10.56
CA ILE A 482 -9.58 14.06 -10.95
C ILE A 482 -8.62 13.66 -9.83
N VAL A 483 -8.97 13.99 -8.59
CA VAL A 483 -8.10 13.68 -7.44
C VAL A 483 -8.06 12.16 -7.20
N ILE A 484 -9.18 11.43 -7.36
CA ILE A 484 -9.21 9.96 -7.33
C ILE A 484 -8.33 9.36 -8.42
N ILE A 485 -8.41 9.88 -9.65
CA ILE A 485 -7.57 9.42 -10.77
C ILE A 485 -6.09 9.61 -10.44
N LEU A 486 -5.73 10.78 -9.91
CA LEU A 486 -4.36 11.06 -9.50
C LEU A 486 -3.90 10.14 -8.37
N ILE A 487 -4.75 9.85 -7.37
CA ILE A 487 -4.40 8.89 -6.32
C ILE A 487 -4.16 7.51 -6.92
N ILE A 488 -5.06 7.00 -7.76
CA ILE A 488 -4.94 5.67 -8.37
C ILE A 488 -3.66 5.60 -9.21
N LEU A 489 -3.37 6.65 -9.99
CA LEU A 489 -2.15 6.72 -10.80
C LEU A 489 -0.89 6.77 -9.93
N THR A 490 -0.86 7.62 -8.90
CA THR A 490 0.29 7.73 -7.98
C THR A 490 0.50 6.45 -7.19
N ALA A 491 -0.57 5.83 -6.70
CA ALA A 491 -0.56 4.54 -6.02
C ALA A 491 0.01 3.44 -6.93
N TYR A 492 -0.48 3.35 -8.18
CA TYR A 492 -0.02 2.36 -9.14
C TYR A 492 1.46 2.52 -9.48
N LEU A 493 1.92 3.76 -9.68
CA LEU A 493 3.31 4.05 -10.05
C LEU A 493 4.30 3.92 -8.87
N SER A 494 3.84 4.07 -7.63
CA SER A 494 4.70 4.00 -6.43
C SER A 494 4.78 2.61 -5.80
N PHE A 495 3.90 1.68 -6.20
CA PHE A 495 3.81 0.39 -5.53
C PHE A 495 4.92 -0.58 -5.93
N ASP A 496 5.84 -0.85 -5.00
CA ASP A 496 6.87 -1.88 -5.16
C ASP A 496 6.42 -3.21 -4.50
N PHE A 497 5.89 -4.10 -5.32
CA PHE A 497 5.48 -5.42 -4.86
C PHE A 497 6.67 -6.29 -4.40
N LYS A 498 7.87 -6.11 -4.98
CA LYS A 498 9.05 -6.92 -4.64
C LYS A 498 9.52 -6.63 -3.22
N ALA A 499 9.52 -5.35 -2.82
CA ALA A 499 9.85 -4.95 -1.45
C ALA A 499 8.77 -5.38 -0.44
N LYS A 500 7.48 -5.33 -0.83
CA LYS A 500 6.36 -5.68 0.05
C LYS A 500 6.28 -7.18 0.38
N LEU A 501 6.51 -8.04 -0.62
CA LEU A 501 6.28 -9.48 -0.52
C LEU A 501 6.98 -10.17 0.69
N PRO A 502 8.30 -10.03 0.89
CA PRO A 502 8.99 -10.67 2.02
C PRO A 502 8.46 -10.19 3.38
N LEU A 503 8.19 -8.88 3.53
CA LEU A 503 7.62 -8.30 4.75
C LEU A 503 6.23 -8.86 5.05
N TYR A 504 5.40 -9.00 4.01
CA TYR A 504 4.06 -9.55 4.14
C TYR A 504 4.10 -11.03 4.56
N MET A 505 4.98 -11.82 3.96
CA MET A 505 5.15 -13.24 4.32
C MET A 505 5.68 -13.41 5.73
N ASP A 506 6.65 -12.60 6.17
CA ASP A 506 7.17 -12.65 7.54
C ASP A 506 6.09 -12.29 8.56
N ASN A 507 5.24 -11.30 8.24
CA ASN A 507 4.10 -10.98 9.08
C ASN A 507 3.11 -12.14 9.22
N LEU A 508 2.81 -12.84 8.11
CA LEU A 508 1.96 -14.03 8.14
C LEU A 508 2.58 -15.14 8.99
N ALA A 509 3.90 -15.32 8.90
CA ALA A 509 4.63 -16.32 9.66
C ALA A 509 4.59 -16.01 11.17
N TRP A 510 4.77 -14.75 11.57
CA TRP A 510 4.67 -14.33 12.98
C TRP A 510 3.29 -14.65 13.59
N HIS A 511 2.23 -14.57 12.78
CA HIS A 511 0.86 -14.91 13.19
C HIS A 511 0.49 -16.40 12.94
N GLY A 512 1.42 -17.24 12.50
CA GLY A 512 1.19 -18.67 12.25
C GLY A 512 0.24 -18.96 11.08
N ARG A 513 0.07 -18.02 10.13
CA ARG A 513 -0.81 -18.15 8.96
C ARG A 513 -0.13 -18.87 7.79
N TRP A 514 0.27 -20.12 8.01
CA TRP A 514 1.06 -20.91 7.07
C TRP A 514 0.36 -21.19 5.73
N LYS A 515 -0.96 -21.46 5.74
CA LYS A 515 -1.76 -21.65 4.52
C LYS A 515 -1.73 -20.46 3.58
N ASP A 516 -1.75 -19.25 4.15
CA ASP A 516 -1.78 -18.02 3.37
C ASP A 516 -0.42 -17.74 2.72
N ILE A 517 0.68 -18.07 3.41
CA ILE A 517 2.02 -18.04 2.82
C ILE A 517 2.06 -18.89 1.54
N LEU A 518 1.60 -20.14 1.60
CA LEU A 518 1.63 -21.03 0.43
C LEU A 518 0.77 -20.50 -0.73
N LYS A 519 -0.36 -19.84 -0.44
CA LYS A 519 -1.23 -19.22 -1.46
C LYS A 519 -0.57 -18.01 -2.14
N VAL A 520 0.21 -17.23 -1.40
CA VAL A 520 0.96 -16.09 -1.93
C VAL A 520 2.15 -16.59 -2.76
N SER A 521 2.88 -17.57 -2.23
CA SER A 521 4.06 -18.17 -2.86
C SER A 521 3.78 -18.80 -4.22
N THR A 522 2.58 -19.32 -4.50
CA THR A 522 2.27 -19.92 -5.83
C THR A 522 2.18 -18.90 -6.95
N ASN A 523 1.91 -17.63 -6.64
CA ASN A 523 1.62 -16.61 -7.65
C ASN A 523 2.82 -15.70 -7.97
N HIS A 524 3.91 -15.79 -7.21
CA HIS A 524 4.96 -14.76 -7.17
C HIS A 524 6.38 -15.34 -7.23
N GLY A 525 7.37 -14.50 -7.54
CA GLY A 525 8.76 -14.89 -7.76
C GLY A 525 9.55 -15.21 -6.49
N PHE A 526 10.49 -16.16 -6.58
CA PHE A 526 11.37 -16.67 -5.50
C PHE A 526 12.79 -16.07 -5.56
N ASP A 527 12.90 -14.81 -5.93
CA ASP A 527 14.20 -14.14 -6.03
C ASP A 527 14.79 -13.82 -4.65
N ASP A 528 13.93 -13.71 -3.63
CA ASP A 528 14.27 -13.41 -2.25
C ASP A 528 14.45 -14.70 -1.41
N ILE A 529 15.50 -14.74 -0.59
CA ILE A 529 15.81 -15.90 0.26
C ILE A 529 14.79 -16.10 1.39
N LEU A 530 14.29 -15.02 1.99
CA LEU A 530 13.29 -15.07 3.05
C LEU A 530 11.97 -15.64 2.52
N VAL A 531 11.59 -15.30 1.27
CA VAL A 531 10.41 -15.90 0.62
C VAL A 531 10.55 -17.42 0.49
N THR A 532 11.73 -17.90 0.08
CA THR A 532 11.99 -19.35 -0.04
C THR A 532 11.98 -20.03 1.33
N PHE A 533 12.65 -19.43 2.32
CA PHE A 533 12.70 -19.87 3.71
C PHE A 533 11.30 -20.01 4.33
N LEU A 534 10.49 -18.96 4.24
CA LEU A 534 9.14 -18.96 4.81
C LEU A 534 8.20 -19.91 4.05
N THR A 535 8.40 -20.11 2.74
CA THR A 535 7.65 -21.09 1.97
C THR A 535 7.95 -22.51 2.43
N ASN A 536 9.23 -22.86 2.61
CA ASN A 536 9.64 -24.17 3.10
C ASN A 536 9.17 -24.41 4.55
N ARG A 537 9.25 -23.39 5.42
CA ARG A 537 8.72 -23.45 6.78
C ARG A 537 7.19 -23.62 6.80
N ALA A 538 6.46 -22.92 5.91
CA ALA A 538 5.01 -23.09 5.75
C ALA A 538 4.63 -24.48 5.23
N LEU A 539 5.41 -25.04 4.30
CA LEU A 539 5.22 -26.41 3.81
C LEU A 539 5.38 -27.43 4.93
N TYR A 540 6.32 -27.22 5.86
CA TYR A 540 6.49 -28.08 7.03
C TYR A 540 5.25 -28.02 7.94
N HIS A 541 4.80 -26.82 8.32
CA HIS A 541 3.64 -26.65 9.20
C HIS A 541 2.34 -27.21 8.60
N GLU A 542 2.21 -27.22 7.28
CA GLU A 542 1.09 -27.83 6.56
C GLU A 542 1.28 -29.34 6.25
N GLY A 543 2.40 -29.94 6.66
CA GLY A 543 2.70 -31.37 6.43
C GLY A 543 2.99 -31.73 4.97
N ARG A 544 3.40 -30.75 4.16
CA ARG A 544 3.60 -30.86 2.71
C ARG A 544 5.07 -30.81 2.28
N LEU A 545 6.00 -30.51 3.19
CA LEU A 545 7.44 -30.37 2.87
C LEU A 545 8.01 -31.59 2.13
N SER A 546 7.78 -32.80 2.65
CA SER A 546 8.31 -34.05 2.07
C SER A 546 7.67 -34.46 0.74
N SER A 547 6.59 -33.80 0.31
CA SER A 547 5.83 -34.16 -0.89
C SER A 547 5.73 -33.04 -1.93
N GLU A 548 5.90 -31.78 -1.55
CA GLU A 548 5.64 -30.62 -2.42
C GLU A 548 6.77 -29.56 -2.43
N MET A 549 7.87 -29.74 -1.71
CA MET A 549 8.99 -28.78 -1.69
C MET A 549 9.49 -28.40 -3.10
N PHE A 550 9.57 -29.35 -4.03
CA PHE A 550 10.05 -29.06 -5.39
C PHE A 550 8.98 -28.49 -6.32
N ALA A 551 7.71 -28.42 -5.90
CA ALA A 551 6.68 -27.65 -6.61
C ALA A 551 6.94 -26.14 -6.55
N TYR A 552 7.79 -25.71 -5.63
CA TYR A 552 8.23 -24.33 -5.47
C TYR A 552 9.70 -24.18 -5.92
N PRO A 553 10.08 -23.07 -6.57
CA PRO A 553 11.46 -22.82 -6.98
C PRO A 553 12.45 -22.82 -5.80
N GLN A 554 13.40 -23.78 -5.81
CA GLN A 554 14.44 -23.90 -4.79
C GLN A 554 15.76 -23.23 -5.22
N LYS A 555 15.70 -21.95 -5.61
CA LYS A 555 16.89 -21.21 -6.13
C LYS A 555 18.04 -21.17 -5.11
N TRP A 556 17.71 -20.98 -3.84
CA TRP A 556 18.67 -20.86 -2.73
C TRP A 556 19.14 -22.22 -2.16
N GLY A 557 18.62 -23.35 -2.66
CA GLY A 557 18.97 -24.68 -2.15
C GLY A 557 18.76 -24.80 -0.64
N ALA A 558 19.71 -25.41 0.07
CA ALA A 558 19.63 -25.58 1.52
C ALA A 558 19.58 -24.25 2.31
N TYR A 559 20.10 -23.15 1.77
CA TYR A 559 20.01 -21.83 2.42
C TYR A 559 18.58 -21.28 2.44
N GLY A 560 17.74 -21.71 1.49
CA GLY A 560 16.30 -21.45 1.50
C GLY A 560 15.53 -22.38 2.45
N LEU A 561 16.18 -23.32 3.14
CA LEU A 561 15.58 -24.18 4.15
C LEU A 561 16.03 -23.79 5.56
N ILE A 562 17.33 -23.54 5.73
CA ILE A 562 17.97 -23.10 6.97
C ILE A 562 18.83 -21.89 6.64
N LEU A 563 18.51 -20.76 7.24
CA LEU A 563 19.24 -19.51 6.99
C LEU A 563 20.70 -19.64 7.45
N PRO A 564 21.68 -19.36 6.55
CA PRO A 564 23.09 -19.46 6.88
C PRO A 564 23.52 -18.37 7.86
N ARG A 565 24.58 -18.63 8.62
CA ARG A 565 25.08 -17.70 9.64
C ARG A 565 25.47 -16.33 9.07
N GLN A 566 25.92 -16.26 7.83
CA GLN A 566 26.27 -14.98 7.18
C GLN A 566 25.07 -14.03 7.07
N LEU A 567 23.85 -14.56 6.99
CA LEU A 567 22.60 -13.78 6.92
C LEU A 567 21.97 -13.58 8.30
N ALA A 568 22.62 -14.05 9.37
CA ALA A 568 22.09 -13.91 10.73
C ALA A 568 22.02 -12.44 11.18
N ALA A 569 22.87 -11.57 10.65
CA ALA A 569 22.78 -10.12 10.90
C ALA A 569 21.53 -9.46 10.27
N GLU A 570 20.97 -10.05 9.21
CA GLU A 570 19.81 -9.49 8.50
C GLU A 570 18.50 -10.09 9.02
N LEU A 571 18.48 -11.40 9.31
CA LEU A 571 17.28 -12.16 9.67
C LEU A 571 17.42 -12.96 10.99
N PRO A 572 17.91 -12.36 12.10
CA PRO A 572 18.22 -13.11 13.32
C PRO A 572 16.97 -13.67 14.00
N ILE A 573 15.86 -12.93 13.98
CA ILE A 573 14.62 -13.36 14.62
C ILE A 573 13.99 -14.55 13.90
N GLN A 574 13.98 -14.54 12.56
CA GLN A 574 13.46 -15.65 11.75
C GLN A 574 14.28 -16.92 11.96
N ARG A 575 15.60 -16.77 12.08
CA ARG A 575 16.51 -17.86 12.42
C ARG A 575 16.23 -18.42 13.81
N SER A 576 16.09 -17.55 14.82
CA SER A 576 15.76 -17.93 16.20
C SER A 576 14.46 -18.74 16.26
N GLU A 577 13.42 -18.29 15.57
CA GLU A 577 12.11 -18.95 15.56
C GLU A 577 12.17 -20.37 14.97
N LEU A 578 12.93 -20.58 13.88
CA LEU A 578 13.12 -21.92 13.33
C LEU A 578 13.84 -22.84 14.33
N PHE A 579 14.92 -22.37 14.96
CA PHE A 579 15.66 -23.20 15.92
C PHE A 579 14.84 -23.52 17.16
N LEU A 580 13.95 -22.63 17.58
CA LEU A 580 13.00 -22.91 18.64
C LEU A 580 12.06 -24.06 18.25
N GLU A 581 11.53 -24.06 17.02
CA GLU A 581 10.65 -25.13 16.50
C GLU A 581 11.37 -26.48 16.36
N LEU A 582 12.67 -26.46 16.03
CA LEU A 582 13.53 -27.65 15.98
C LEU A 582 13.84 -28.22 17.37
N GLY A 583 13.63 -27.47 18.44
CA GLY A 583 14.06 -27.82 19.79
C GLY A 583 15.54 -27.47 20.08
N HIS A 584 16.21 -26.78 19.15
CA HIS A 584 17.60 -26.35 19.31
C HIS A 584 17.68 -25.03 20.10
N ILE A 585 17.33 -25.09 21.38
CA ILE A 585 17.09 -23.90 22.21
C ILE A 585 18.31 -22.97 22.32
N ASN A 586 19.53 -23.51 22.40
CA ASN A 586 20.74 -22.70 22.49
C ASN A 586 20.98 -21.84 21.23
N GLU A 587 20.72 -22.37 20.02
CA GLU A 587 20.82 -21.58 18.78
C GLU A 587 19.63 -20.64 18.62
N ALA A 588 18.45 -21.01 19.14
CA ALA A 588 17.32 -20.11 19.21
C ALA A 588 17.64 -18.88 20.08
N GLU A 589 18.26 -19.10 21.24
CA GLU A 589 18.71 -18.06 22.16
C GLU A 589 19.74 -17.15 21.51
N HIS A 590 20.76 -17.73 20.86
CA HIS A 590 21.77 -16.99 20.13
C HIS A 590 21.16 -16.04 19.09
N GLY A 591 20.26 -16.54 18.22
CA GLY A 591 19.58 -15.69 17.24
C GLY A 591 18.68 -14.62 17.88
N ALA A 592 18.07 -14.91 19.04
CA ALA A 592 17.26 -13.94 19.76
C ALA A 592 18.10 -12.81 20.37
N TYR A 593 19.32 -13.10 20.85
CA TYR A 593 20.27 -12.09 21.31
C TYR A 593 20.83 -11.24 20.16
N GLU A 594 21.11 -11.83 18.99
CA GLU A 594 21.46 -11.06 17.79
C GLU A 594 20.32 -10.11 17.40
N ALA A 595 19.06 -10.57 17.46
CA ALA A 595 17.91 -9.70 17.22
C ALA A 595 17.78 -8.59 18.28
N LEU A 596 18.11 -8.88 19.54
CA LEU A 596 18.06 -7.92 20.64
C LEU A 596 19.14 -6.83 20.49
N SER A 597 20.33 -7.17 20.00
CA SER A 597 21.41 -6.20 19.78
C SER A 597 21.12 -5.23 18.62
N LEU A 598 20.34 -5.67 17.63
CA LEU A 598 19.88 -4.80 16.52
C LEU A 598 18.79 -3.81 16.96
N LYS A 599 17.80 -4.30 17.72
CA LYS A 599 16.70 -3.48 18.26
C LYS A 599 16.32 -3.96 19.65
N GLU A 600 16.84 -3.24 20.64
CA GLU A 600 16.56 -3.51 22.04
C GLU A 600 15.05 -3.38 22.33
N ASN A 601 14.52 -4.25 23.18
CA ASN A 601 13.16 -4.18 23.70
C ASN A 601 12.02 -4.28 22.66
N PHE A 602 12.31 -4.68 21.41
CA PHE A 602 11.24 -4.96 20.44
C PHE A 602 10.38 -6.15 20.91
N PRO A 603 9.04 -6.02 20.94
CA PRO A 603 8.20 -7.03 21.57
C PRO A 603 8.35 -8.45 21.01
N ARG A 604 8.45 -8.63 19.68
CA ARG A 604 8.64 -9.98 19.07
C ARG A 604 9.91 -10.66 19.58
N THR A 605 11.00 -9.90 19.72
CA THR A 605 12.28 -10.40 20.25
C THR A 605 12.16 -10.77 21.73
N LEU A 606 11.52 -9.92 22.54
CA LEU A 606 11.31 -10.20 23.97
C LEU A 606 10.36 -11.38 24.20
N GLN A 607 9.34 -11.55 23.36
CA GLN A 607 8.47 -12.72 23.38
C GLN A 607 9.27 -13.99 23.12
N GLN A 608 10.12 -13.97 22.08
CA GLN A 608 10.98 -15.09 21.72
C GLN A 608 11.93 -15.47 22.87
N LEU A 609 12.63 -14.48 23.47
CA LEU A 609 13.49 -14.69 24.63
C LEU A 609 12.72 -15.21 25.85
N ALA A 610 11.53 -14.66 26.14
CA ALA A 610 10.71 -15.13 27.25
C ALA A 610 10.33 -16.61 27.10
N LEU A 611 9.93 -17.04 25.90
CA LEU A 611 9.61 -18.45 25.63
C LEU A 611 10.84 -19.35 25.82
N ILE A 612 12.01 -18.92 25.33
CA ILE A 612 13.28 -19.62 25.49
C ILE A 612 13.64 -19.79 26.97
N TYR A 613 13.59 -18.71 27.75
CA TYR A 613 13.92 -18.77 29.18
C TYR A 613 12.92 -19.60 29.99
N ILE A 614 11.63 -19.55 29.65
CA ILE A 614 10.62 -20.44 30.26
C ILE A 614 10.98 -21.91 29.99
N LEU A 615 11.37 -22.27 28.76
CA LEU A 615 11.76 -23.63 28.40
C LEU A 615 13.06 -24.09 29.09
N LYS A 616 14.06 -23.19 29.19
CA LYS A 616 15.32 -23.44 29.90
C LYS A 616 15.20 -23.43 31.43
N ASN A 617 14.03 -23.06 31.96
CA ASN A 617 13.80 -22.88 33.39
C ASN A 617 14.68 -21.76 34.01
N GLU A 618 14.96 -20.71 33.24
CA GLU A 618 15.71 -19.52 33.66
C GLU A 618 14.74 -18.41 34.13
N LYS A 619 14.20 -18.60 35.34
CA LYS A 619 13.14 -17.76 35.90
C LYS A 619 13.46 -16.26 35.88
N GLU A 620 14.63 -15.87 36.39
CA GLU A 620 15.01 -14.45 36.50
C GLU A 620 15.10 -13.75 35.13
N ALA A 621 15.61 -14.44 34.12
CA ALA A 621 15.74 -13.92 32.76
C ALA A 621 14.36 -13.81 32.08
N ALA A 622 13.49 -14.81 32.27
CA ALA A 622 12.12 -14.78 31.79
C ALA A 622 11.33 -13.62 32.42
N GLU A 623 11.45 -13.41 33.74
CA GLU A 623 10.78 -12.32 34.46
C GLU A 623 11.20 -10.94 33.93
N LYS A 624 12.48 -10.73 33.63
CA LYS A 624 12.96 -9.47 33.02
C LYS A 624 12.23 -9.19 31.70
N CYS A 625 12.19 -10.16 30.78
CA CYS A 625 11.52 -10.01 29.48
C CYS A 625 10.02 -9.72 29.66
N LEU A 626 9.34 -10.51 30.49
CA LEU A 626 7.89 -10.36 30.72
C LEU A 626 7.55 -9.04 31.43
N ASN A 627 8.38 -8.56 32.35
CA ASN A 627 8.17 -7.27 33.01
C ASN A 627 8.27 -6.10 32.04
N ILE A 628 9.18 -6.15 31.06
CA ILE A 628 9.26 -5.16 29.99
C ILE A 628 8.02 -5.23 29.11
N LEU A 629 7.62 -6.44 28.68
CA LEU A 629 6.42 -6.65 27.87
C LEU A 629 5.13 -6.20 28.58
N LYS A 630 5.00 -6.38 29.90
CA LYS A 630 3.87 -5.86 30.71
C LYS A 630 3.72 -4.33 30.64
N ARG A 631 4.81 -3.61 30.36
CA ARG A 631 4.81 -2.14 30.21
C ARG A 631 4.53 -1.69 28.77
N THR A 632 4.45 -2.61 27.81
CA THR A 632 4.04 -2.28 26.44
C THR A 632 2.52 -2.11 26.35
N VAL A 633 2.05 -1.37 25.36
CA VAL A 633 0.62 -1.11 25.16
C VAL A 633 -0.11 -2.37 24.65
N LEU A 634 0.51 -3.13 23.74
CA LEU A 634 -0.13 -4.24 23.03
C LEU A 634 0.06 -5.61 23.72
N PHE A 635 1.22 -5.86 24.30
CA PHE A 635 1.64 -7.22 24.71
C PHE A 635 1.50 -7.48 26.21
N LYS A 636 0.86 -6.59 26.96
CA LYS A 636 0.62 -6.77 28.40
C LYS A 636 -0.12 -8.07 28.72
N LYS A 637 -1.23 -8.34 28.02
CA LYS A 637 -2.03 -9.57 28.21
C LYS A 637 -1.25 -10.84 27.84
N TRP A 638 -0.43 -10.75 26.79
CA TRP A 638 0.45 -11.85 26.39
C TRP A 638 1.45 -12.14 27.52
N ALA A 639 2.08 -11.11 28.08
CA ALA A 639 3.04 -11.28 29.17
C ALA A 639 2.41 -11.83 30.45
N GLU A 640 1.19 -11.41 30.79
CA GLU A 640 0.43 -11.95 31.93
C GLU A 640 0.09 -13.43 31.75
N LYS A 641 -0.29 -13.86 30.53
CA LYS A 641 -0.52 -15.28 30.21
C LYS A 641 0.74 -16.11 30.44
N TYR A 642 1.88 -15.69 29.88
CA TYR A 642 3.12 -16.47 29.94
C TYR A 642 3.81 -16.41 31.31
N TRP A 643 3.47 -15.43 32.14
CA TRP A 643 3.92 -15.38 33.54
C TRP A 643 3.53 -16.63 34.33
N LEU A 644 2.35 -17.19 34.08
CA LEU A 644 1.85 -18.39 34.78
C LEU A 644 2.73 -19.63 34.56
N TYR A 645 3.43 -19.70 33.43
CA TYR A 645 4.30 -20.84 33.07
C TYR A 645 5.63 -20.79 33.83
N ILE A 646 6.04 -19.61 34.30
CA ILE A 646 7.22 -19.46 35.18
C ILE A 646 6.91 -20.04 36.57
N GLU A 647 5.68 -19.88 37.04
CA GLU A 647 5.26 -20.33 38.38
C GLU A 647 4.91 -21.82 38.41
N ASN A 648 4.33 -22.36 37.32
CA ASN A 648 3.93 -23.76 37.25
C ASN A 648 4.45 -24.45 35.97
N LYS A 649 5.54 -25.19 36.12
CA LYS A 649 6.19 -25.95 35.05
C LYS A 649 5.30 -27.05 34.43
N GLN A 650 4.36 -27.62 35.19
CA GLN A 650 3.49 -28.67 34.65
C GLN A 650 2.59 -28.14 33.52
N LEU A 651 2.30 -26.83 33.51
CA LEU A 651 1.54 -26.19 32.45
C LEU A 651 2.25 -26.25 31.09
N ILE A 652 3.60 -26.28 31.07
CA ILE A 652 4.39 -26.40 29.84
C ILE A 652 4.07 -27.72 29.13
N LEU A 653 4.01 -28.83 29.87
CA LEU A 653 3.76 -30.16 29.31
C LEU A 653 2.35 -30.29 28.73
N THR A 654 1.38 -29.59 29.31
CA THR A 654 -0.01 -29.57 28.82
C THR A 654 -0.25 -28.59 27.68
N ASP A 655 0.69 -27.67 27.42
CA ASP A 655 0.55 -26.67 26.36
C ASP A 655 0.80 -27.28 24.98
N PRO A 656 -0.10 -27.06 23.99
CA PRO A 656 -0.01 -27.70 22.69
C PRO A 656 1.20 -27.27 21.85
N VAL A 657 1.82 -26.12 22.16
CA VAL A 657 2.98 -25.57 21.45
C VAL A 657 4.24 -25.78 22.28
N LEU A 658 4.27 -25.25 23.50
CA LEU A 658 5.43 -25.35 24.38
C LEU A 658 5.74 -26.79 24.78
N GLY A 659 4.73 -27.62 25.02
CA GLY A 659 4.93 -29.03 25.35
C GLY A 659 5.61 -29.79 24.21
N LYS A 660 5.21 -29.53 22.96
CA LYS A 660 5.87 -30.12 21.78
C LYS A 660 7.33 -29.69 21.68
N ILE A 661 7.62 -28.40 21.86
CA ILE A 661 9.00 -27.90 21.82
C ILE A 661 9.81 -28.52 22.96
N TYR A 662 9.27 -28.54 24.17
CA TYR A 662 9.93 -29.08 25.37
C TYR A 662 10.33 -30.55 25.18
N THR A 663 9.44 -31.39 24.64
CA THR A 663 9.73 -32.81 24.37
C THR A 663 10.82 -33.04 23.30
N ARG A 664 11.14 -32.03 22.48
CA ARG A 664 12.13 -32.10 21.41
C ARG A 664 13.50 -31.57 21.82
N MET A 665 13.61 -30.95 22.99
CA MET A 665 14.85 -30.33 23.47
C MET A 665 15.93 -31.38 23.73
N PRO A 666 17.18 -31.17 23.28
CA PRO A 666 18.28 -32.10 23.53
C PRO A 666 18.48 -32.33 25.03
N LYS A 667 18.87 -33.54 25.41
CA LYS A 667 19.09 -33.93 26.81
C LYS A 667 20.43 -33.42 27.34
N THR A 668 21.39 -33.21 26.45
CA THR A 668 22.74 -32.74 26.75
C THR A 668 23.19 -31.72 25.71
N ASP A 669 23.96 -30.73 26.14
CA ASP A 669 24.54 -29.74 25.24
C ASP A 669 25.50 -30.38 24.23
N PHE A 670 25.57 -29.80 23.03
CA PHE A 670 26.47 -30.22 21.97
C PHE A 670 27.02 -29.01 21.19
N ILE A 671 28.13 -29.23 20.48
CA ILE A 671 28.82 -28.17 19.71
C ILE A 671 28.05 -27.91 18.41
N VAL A 672 27.66 -26.66 18.20
CA VAL A 672 26.95 -26.19 17.00
C VAL A 672 27.90 -26.08 15.81
N SER A 673 27.52 -26.69 14.69
CA SER A 673 28.26 -26.64 13.43
C SER A 673 27.77 -25.50 12.53
N SER A 674 28.37 -24.33 12.67
CA SER A 674 28.03 -23.14 11.87
C SER A 674 28.18 -23.31 10.34
N LYS A 675 28.97 -24.30 9.87
CA LYS A 675 29.23 -24.56 8.45
C LYS A 675 28.31 -25.62 7.85
N SER A 676 27.74 -26.50 8.67
CA SER A 676 27.02 -27.69 8.22
C SER A 676 25.84 -27.98 9.14
N PRO A 677 24.68 -27.32 8.90
CA PRO A 677 23.47 -27.49 9.72
C PRO A 677 22.97 -28.92 9.83
N SER A 678 23.36 -29.81 8.91
CA SER A 678 23.03 -31.23 8.98
C SER A 678 23.59 -31.93 10.23
N PHE A 679 24.77 -31.54 10.73
CA PHE A 679 25.33 -32.13 11.95
C PHE A 679 24.46 -31.81 13.17
N ASP A 680 23.99 -30.56 13.28
CA ASP A 680 23.12 -30.14 14.39
C ASP A 680 21.80 -30.91 14.35
N LEU A 681 21.19 -31.04 13.17
CA LEU A 681 19.97 -31.83 12.97
C LEU A 681 20.16 -33.33 13.30
N MET A 682 21.30 -33.91 12.92
CA MET A 682 21.63 -35.30 13.24
C MET A 682 21.82 -35.50 14.74
N GLU A 683 22.47 -34.57 15.42
CA GLU A 683 22.68 -34.63 16.87
C GLU A 683 21.34 -34.47 17.63
N LEU A 684 20.47 -33.57 17.18
CA LEU A 684 19.11 -33.43 17.73
C LEU A 684 18.32 -34.75 17.61
N LEU A 685 18.42 -35.44 16.48
CA LEU A 685 17.76 -36.73 16.28
C LEU A 685 18.36 -37.86 17.10
N LYS A 686 19.69 -37.86 17.26
CA LYS A 686 20.39 -38.84 18.09
C LYS A 686 19.95 -38.74 19.55
N GLN A 687 19.77 -37.53 20.06
CA GLN A 687 19.34 -37.32 21.44
C GLN A 687 17.81 -37.50 21.61
N ASN A 688 17.03 -37.10 20.59
CA ASN A 688 15.57 -37.23 20.57
C ASN A 688 15.10 -37.88 19.25
N PRO A 689 15.05 -39.22 19.20
CA PRO A 689 14.65 -39.96 18.01
C PRO A 689 13.21 -39.72 17.55
N ASP A 690 12.36 -39.12 18.38
CA ASP A 690 10.96 -38.78 18.02
C ASP A 690 10.82 -37.35 17.45
N ASN A 691 11.92 -36.61 17.28
CA ASN A 691 11.90 -35.24 16.76
C ASN A 691 11.64 -35.21 15.25
N LYS A 692 10.36 -35.33 14.88
CA LYS A 692 9.89 -35.29 13.50
C LYS A 692 10.28 -34.01 12.75
N THR A 693 10.35 -32.86 13.43
CA THR A 693 10.79 -31.60 12.82
C THR A 693 12.22 -31.71 12.31
N ALA A 694 13.14 -32.12 13.19
CA ALA A 694 14.54 -32.28 12.83
C ALA A 694 14.73 -33.31 11.72
N PHE A 695 13.95 -34.40 11.75
CA PHE A 695 13.96 -35.43 10.71
C PHE A 695 13.56 -34.88 9.33
N GLU A 696 12.41 -34.22 9.24
CA GLU A 696 11.93 -33.71 7.95
C GLU A 696 12.84 -32.63 7.38
N TYR A 697 13.38 -31.75 8.23
CA TYR A 697 14.36 -30.75 7.81
C TYR A 697 15.68 -31.40 7.37
N LEU A 698 16.15 -32.45 8.05
CA LEU A 698 17.36 -33.18 7.66
C LEU A 698 17.18 -33.88 6.31
N MET A 699 16.04 -34.54 6.12
CA MET A 699 15.71 -35.21 4.86
C MET A 699 15.57 -34.21 3.72
N ALA A 700 14.90 -33.07 3.95
CA ALA A 700 14.82 -31.99 2.97
C ALA A 700 16.22 -31.41 2.63
N PHE A 701 17.07 -31.22 3.64
CA PHE A 701 18.46 -30.78 3.46
C PHE A 701 19.24 -31.74 2.56
N PHE A 702 19.20 -33.05 2.82
CA PHE A 702 19.88 -34.04 1.98
C PHE A 702 19.40 -34.03 0.53
N LEU A 703 18.09 -33.85 0.30
CA LEU A 703 17.56 -33.72 -1.06
C LEU A 703 18.09 -32.45 -1.74
N LEU A 704 18.05 -31.29 -1.07
CA LEU A 704 18.52 -30.01 -1.61
C LEU A 704 20.03 -30.03 -1.91
N GLU A 705 20.84 -30.66 -1.07
CA GLU A 705 22.30 -30.82 -1.23
C GLU A 705 22.70 -32.04 -2.09
N ARG A 706 21.72 -32.86 -2.53
CA ARG A 706 21.93 -34.04 -3.38
C ARG A 706 22.74 -35.15 -2.70
N GLN A 707 22.65 -35.24 -1.38
CA GLN A 707 23.33 -36.25 -0.56
C GLN A 707 22.46 -37.52 -0.41
N LEU A 708 22.32 -38.27 -1.51
CA LEU A 708 21.40 -39.42 -1.55
C LEU A 708 21.83 -40.57 -0.62
N ASP A 709 23.13 -40.83 -0.45
CA ASP A 709 23.59 -41.87 0.49
C ASP A 709 23.16 -41.54 1.93
N SER A 710 23.35 -40.29 2.35
CA SER A 710 22.90 -39.80 3.67
C SER A 710 21.38 -39.84 3.80
N PHE A 711 20.63 -39.49 2.75
CA PHE A 711 19.18 -39.61 2.74
C PHE A 711 18.71 -41.06 2.95
N ILE A 712 19.32 -42.03 2.26
CA ILE A 712 18.94 -43.45 2.33
C ILE A 712 19.26 -44.04 3.69
N SER A 713 20.42 -43.72 4.28
CA SER A 713 20.79 -44.21 5.61
C SER A 713 19.84 -43.72 6.72
N HIS A 714 19.17 -42.58 6.52
CA HIS A 714 18.20 -42.04 7.47
C HIS A 714 16.75 -42.40 7.13
N LEU A 715 16.47 -42.93 5.93
CA LEU A 715 15.12 -43.27 5.50
C LEU A 715 14.49 -44.39 6.35
N GLU A 716 15.30 -45.26 6.97
CA GLU A 716 14.82 -46.32 7.87
C GLU A 716 14.09 -45.78 9.10
N TYR A 717 14.42 -44.57 9.55
CA TYR A 717 13.78 -43.93 10.70
C TYR A 717 12.40 -43.34 10.36
N ALA A 718 11.99 -43.30 9.09
CA ALA A 718 10.72 -42.70 8.67
C ALA A 718 9.50 -43.34 9.36
N ASN A 719 9.52 -44.66 9.58
CA ASN A 719 8.44 -45.37 10.26
C ASN A 719 8.26 -44.90 11.72
N LEU A 720 9.36 -44.63 12.42
CA LEU A 720 9.34 -44.10 13.80
C LEU A 720 8.74 -42.69 13.85
N MET A 721 8.91 -41.92 12.76
CA MET A 721 8.37 -40.56 12.60
C MET A 721 6.90 -40.53 12.17
N GLY A 722 6.20 -41.67 12.21
CA GLY A 722 4.79 -41.80 11.84
C GLY A 722 4.52 -41.80 10.34
N TYR A 723 5.51 -42.07 9.50
CA TYR A 723 5.29 -42.29 8.07
C TYR A 723 4.92 -43.74 7.79
N HIS A 724 3.64 -44.00 7.51
CA HIS A 724 3.17 -45.32 7.05
C HIS A 724 3.35 -45.52 5.54
N THR A 725 3.34 -44.42 4.79
CA THR A 725 3.56 -44.40 3.34
C THR A 725 4.66 -43.39 3.03
N MET A 726 5.61 -43.80 2.17
CA MET A 726 6.71 -42.92 1.79
C MET A 726 6.20 -41.69 1.02
N PRO A 727 6.54 -40.46 1.43
CA PRO A 727 6.18 -39.24 0.72
C PRO A 727 6.68 -39.22 -0.73
N ARG A 728 6.03 -38.41 -1.58
CA ARG A 728 6.32 -38.34 -3.01
C ARG A 728 7.80 -38.07 -3.29
N HIS A 729 8.40 -37.00 -2.75
CA HIS A 729 9.80 -36.69 -3.07
C HIS A 729 10.77 -37.71 -2.48
N TYR A 730 10.39 -38.40 -1.41
CA TYR A 730 11.20 -39.48 -0.86
C TYR A 730 11.18 -40.69 -1.80
N GLN A 731 10.02 -41.04 -2.36
CA GLN A 731 9.91 -42.06 -3.40
C GLN A 731 10.72 -41.69 -4.66
N GLU A 732 10.66 -40.42 -5.07
CA GLU A 732 11.39 -39.92 -6.24
C GLU A 732 12.92 -40.05 -6.04
N ALA A 733 13.42 -39.64 -4.89
CA ALA A 733 14.84 -39.77 -4.54
C ALA A 733 15.29 -41.23 -4.39
N PHE A 734 14.46 -42.05 -3.73
CA PHE A 734 14.70 -43.48 -3.56
C PHE A 734 14.76 -44.22 -4.91
N LEU A 735 13.87 -43.89 -5.85
CA LEU A 735 13.88 -44.45 -7.20
C LEU A 735 15.19 -44.14 -7.93
N ILE A 736 15.64 -42.88 -7.88
CA ILE A 736 16.91 -42.46 -8.49
C ILE A 736 18.06 -43.26 -7.90
N TYR A 737 18.15 -43.34 -6.56
CA TYR A 737 19.21 -44.06 -5.86
C TYR A 737 19.30 -45.53 -6.28
N ARG A 738 18.14 -46.20 -6.34
CA ARG A 738 18.03 -47.61 -6.77
C ARG A 738 18.49 -47.81 -8.21
N LEU A 739 18.11 -46.90 -9.11
CA LEU A 739 18.51 -46.96 -10.52
C LEU A 739 19.99 -46.66 -10.75
N SER A 740 20.61 -45.86 -9.88
CA SER A 740 22.06 -45.61 -9.91
C SER A 740 22.92 -46.75 -9.34
N GLY A 741 22.32 -47.87 -8.94
CA GLY A 741 23.04 -49.03 -8.37
C GLY A 741 23.46 -48.86 -6.91
N GLY A 742 22.80 -47.96 -6.16
CA GLY A 742 23.05 -47.75 -4.75
C GLY A 742 22.76 -49.00 -3.90
N LYS A 743 23.51 -49.19 -2.81
CA LYS A 743 23.37 -50.37 -1.94
C LYS A 743 22.23 -50.15 -0.96
N LEU A 744 21.18 -50.98 -1.06
CA LEU A 744 20.03 -50.96 -0.14
C LEU A 744 20.19 -52.00 0.96
N THR A 745 19.75 -51.66 2.16
CA THR A 745 19.59 -52.64 3.24
C THR A 745 18.44 -53.60 2.91
N PRO A 746 18.41 -54.82 3.51
CA PRO A 746 17.33 -55.78 3.26
C PRO A 746 15.93 -55.23 3.55
N LYS A 747 15.79 -54.37 4.57
CA LYS A 747 14.52 -53.68 4.89
C LYS A 747 14.10 -52.71 3.79
N LEU A 748 15.02 -51.87 3.32
CA LEU A 748 14.71 -50.88 2.27
C LEU A 748 14.48 -51.54 0.91
N ALA A 749 15.12 -52.67 0.63
CA ALA A 749 14.94 -53.41 -0.62
C ALA A 749 13.50 -53.91 -0.84
N GLN A 750 12.75 -54.13 0.26
CA GLN A 750 11.36 -54.59 0.23
C GLN A 750 10.34 -53.45 0.01
N ILE A 751 10.77 -52.18 0.10
CA ILE A 751 9.86 -51.04 -0.05
C ILE A 751 9.40 -50.93 -1.51
N GLN A 752 8.08 -50.92 -1.69
CA GLN A 752 7.46 -50.71 -3.00
C GLN A 752 7.27 -49.21 -3.27
N ILE A 753 7.70 -48.79 -4.46
CA ILE A 753 7.49 -47.43 -4.98
C ILE A 753 6.14 -47.41 -5.68
N SER A 754 5.37 -46.33 -5.52
CA SER A 754 4.07 -46.23 -6.18
C SER A 754 4.20 -46.29 -7.71
N VAL A 755 3.25 -46.98 -8.35
CA VAL A 755 3.19 -47.10 -9.81
C VAL A 755 3.17 -45.72 -10.46
N LYS A 756 2.44 -44.77 -9.86
CA LYS A 756 2.36 -43.38 -10.30
C LYS A 756 3.74 -42.71 -10.38
N THR A 757 4.60 -42.87 -9.37
CA THR A 757 5.96 -42.30 -9.38
C THR A 757 6.83 -42.94 -10.46
N ILE A 758 6.72 -44.25 -10.65
CA ILE A 758 7.48 -45.00 -11.67
C ILE A 758 7.07 -44.53 -13.08
N ASP A 759 5.77 -44.44 -13.35
CA ASP A 759 5.26 -44.02 -14.66
C ASP A 759 5.64 -42.56 -14.97
N ARG A 760 5.61 -41.69 -13.96
CA ARG A 760 6.08 -40.30 -14.09
C ARG A 760 7.57 -40.23 -14.42
N PHE A 761 8.40 -41.09 -13.84
CA PHE A 761 9.82 -41.16 -14.18
C PHE A 761 10.06 -41.70 -15.59
N LYS A 762 9.29 -42.71 -16.04
CA LYS A 762 9.35 -43.20 -17.44
C LYS A 762 8.99 -42.10 -18.44
N GLU A 763 7.97 -41.30 -18.14
CA GLU A 763 7.59 -40.15 -18.96
C GLU A 763 8.71 -39.12 -19.05
N PHE A 764 9.32 -38.77 -17.91
CA PHE A 764 10.50 -37.90 -17.85
C PHE A 764 11.64 -38.42 -18.74
N GLN A 765 11.98 -39.71 -18.66
CA GLN A 765 13.01 -40.34 -19.49
C GLN A 765 12.66 -40.32 -20.98
N LYS A 766 11.39 -40.54 -21.33
CA LYS A 766 10.92 -40.48 -22.72
C LYS A 766 11.13 -39.08 -23.30
N ILE A 767 10.76 -38.03 -22.56
CA ILE A 767 10.98 -36.64 -22.97
C ILE A 767 12.48 -36.37 -23.13
N MET A 768 13.31 -36.75 -22.15
CA MET A 768 14.76 -36.58 -22.24
C MET A 768 15.35 -37.27 -23.49
N LYS A 769 14.88 -38.47 -23.84
CA LYS A 769 15.33 -39.19 -25.04
C LYS A 769 14.93 -38.48 -26.34
N THR A 770 13.74 -37.91 -26.41
CA THR A 770 13.27 -37.12 -27.58
C THR A 770 14.18 -35.92 -27.86
N TYR A 771 14.73 -35.29 -26.83
CA TYR A 771 15.65 -34.16 -26.96
C TYR A 771 17.14 -34.57 -26.90
N GLY A 772 17.48 -35.79 -27.35
CA GLY A 772 18.87 -36.24 -27.48
C GLY A 772 19.62 -36.40 -26.15
N GLY A 773 18.90 -36.54 -25.03
CA GLY A 773 19.49 -36.66 -23.69
C GLY A 773 20.02 -35.35 -23.10
N GLN A 774 19.85 -34.22 -23.78
CA GLN A 774 20.35 -32.92 -23.31
C GLN A 774 19.30 -32.18 -22.47
N PHE A 775 19.59 -31.99 -21.19
CA PHE A 775 18.65 -31.34 -20.26
C PHE A 775 18.29 -29.91 -20.67
N ARG A 776 19.26 -29.11 -21.14
CA ARG A 776 19.02 -27.71 -21.55
C ARG A 776 17.95 -27.61 -22.65
N SER A 777 17.98 -28.52 -23.63
CA SER A 777 17.03 -28.57 -24.74
C SER A 777 15.65 -29.06 -24.30
N ALA A 778 15.59 -29.97 -23.31
CA ALA A 778 14.35 -30.51 -22.77
C ALA A 778 13.72 -29.64 -21.67
N ALA A 779 14.48 -28.69 -21.08
CA ALA A 779 14.15 -27.99 -19.84
C ALA A 779 12.79 -27.30 -19.91
N TYR A 780 12.46 -26.61 -21.01
CA TYR A 780 11.19 -25.92 -21.17
C TYR A 780 9.98 -26.88 -21.11
N LYS A 781 10.05 -28.01 -21.84
CA LYS A 781 8.99 -29.02 -21.85
C LYS A 781 8.88 -29.74 -20.51
N LEU A 782 10.02 -30.07 -19.92
CA LEU A 782 10.11 -30.72 -18.61
C LEU A 782 9.61 -29.81 -17.49
N HIS A 783 9.86 -28.51 -17.55
CA HIS A 783 9.38 -27.57 -16.54
C HIS A 783 7.85 -27.61 -16.41
N SER A 784 7.14 -27.60 -17.54
CA SER A 784 5.67 -27.62 -17.55
C SER A 784 5.02 -28.91 -17.04
N THR A 785 5.74 -30.04 -17.08
CA THR A 785 5.17 -31.39 -16.82
C THR A 785 5.77 -32.06 -15.58
N HIS A 786 7.02 -31.75 -15.28
CA HIS A 786 7.86 -32.38 -14.26
C HIS A 786 8.66 -31.34 -13.46
N GLY A 787 8.38 -30.04 -13.60
CA GLY A 787 9.09 -28.99 -12.88
C GLY A 787 9.01 -29.13 -11.35
N ASP A 788 7.99 -29.80 -10.86
CA ASP A 788 7.70 -30.07 -9.46
C ASP A 788 8.38 -31.33 -8.89
N THR A 789 9.22 -32.03 -9.65
CA THR A 789 9.84 -33.30 -9.22
C THR A 789 11.28 -33.15 -8.76
N TYR A 790 11.73 -34.07 -7.89
CA TYR A 790 13.11 -34.09 -7.41
C TYR A 790 14.15 -34.30 -8.54
N TRP A 791 13.88 -35.21 -9.49
CA TRP A 791 14.81 -35.44 -10.61
C TRP A 791 14.94 -34.23 -11.54
N TYR A 792 13.89 -33.40 -11.69
CA TYR A 792 14.01 -32.15 -12.43
C TYR A 792 14.96 -31.17 -11.72
N TYR A 793 14.82 -31.02 -10.40
CA TYR A 793 15.74 -30.23 -9.58
C TYR A 793 17.19 -30.74 -9.65
N LEU A 794 17.37 -32.07 -9.56
CA LEU A 794 18.70 -32.70 -9.62
C LEU A 794 19.42 -32.39 -10.95
N MET A 795 18.67 -32.39 -12.07
CA MET A 795 19.20 -32.15 -13.41
C MET A 795 19.40 -30.66 -13.72
N SER A 796 18.53 -29.78 -13.20
CA SER A 796 18.62 -28.34 -13.45
C SER A 796 19.89 -27.71 -12.86
N LYS A 797 20.26 -28.06 -11.62
CA LYS A 797 21.54 -27.59 -11.04
C LYS A 797 22.77 -28.14 -11.74
N LYS A 798 22.75 -29.40 -12.20
CA LYS A 798 23.89 -29.99 -12.95
C LYS A 798 24.16 -29.25 -14.27
N ALA A 799 23.13 -28.64 -14.87
CA ALA A 799 23.25 -27.88 -16.10
C ALA A 799 23.72 -26.43 -15.90
N VAL A 800 23.69 -25.90 -14.66
CA VAL A 800 24.21 -24.57 -14.28
C VAL A 800 25.66 -24.63 -13.81
N SER A 801 26.10 -25.78 -13.29
CA SER A 801 27.50 -26.02 -12.87
C SER A 801 28.44 -26.51 -13.99
N ARG A 802 27.96 -26.57 -15.24
CA ARG A 802 28.72 -26.81 -16.47
C ARG A 802 28.46 -25.65 -17.41
#